data_AF-A0A067NJ51-F1
#
_entry.id   AF-A0A067NJ51-F1
#
_cell.length_a   1.000
_cell.length_b   1.000
_cell.length_c   1.000
_cell.angle_alpha   90.00
_cell.angle_beta   90.00
_cell.angle_gamma   90.00
#
_symmetry.space_group_name_H-M   'P 1'
#
loop_
_entity.id
_entity.type
_entity.pdbx_description
1 polymer ?
#
loop_
_entity_poly.entity_id
_entity_poly.type
_entity_poly.pdbx_seq_one_letter_code
_entity_poly.pdbx_strand_id
1 'polypeptide(L)'
;MSHQQSQGAVTDYAPQVGVQCPDVSINPLIRVFTPQNQSLHPREQEYIKGRQAVIEDAWADWLGDGSGVSYNVSAFAGHFPKVGMAIPGGGLRSAQYGAACLNGLDSRNDRAKQAGTGGLLQVSSYLTGLSGGSWVTSSLVFNNWPTVEDLVFGNGKDLTGWLLDLSLATPDGVNILSDKNQEYYGSLLWSTTRNNFFTNDSAHGAGQLFSKIPDIPAYQQHQMPFPILVADSRPVGSNLTTILGLDPVVYEITPLEFGSYDPNLSAMVNITYAGTHLTNGIPVNGSSCVTGFDQAGFMMGTSASLFNQLFDFARNTIAGFSDSDSAGLLYVLSRQLQEVRTRADDVANWPSPFNGLNPRTFEDSDATWLELLDGSSNQENIPYSPLFVRSRELDVIVTIEGSADDATAWPNGTGPIFSARRQSTILRASHQQFPPIPPTPDAFIETGVRARPTFFGCDPIQTPPEWPLMIYLPNAPPINGDDPVTNTATFALSYTQKHQKLFFDQVFNLTTQGFTPNSQLPDPNFGVCLQCAAIDRARLKITPVPSRSAICTQCFQQYCFDPQNPPSKSALPGRKLAFVDPDPQGLTKVNGFLSSNMYKLIGGLAGLVGFLFVLILGLLWWRKRRERKTEYHQVSGLHDEDDAPWKRYSDSNTKTHEAYEMPEHRGSLVSR
;
A
#
# COMPACT_ATOMS: atom_id res chain seq x y z
N MET A 1 21.59 23.67 -11.54
CA MET A 1 21.37 24.37 -10.26
C MET A 1 19.98 23.97 -9.79
N SER A 2 19.85 23.47 -8.57
CA SER A 2 18.59 22.90 -8.06
C SER A 2 17.60 23.99 -7.66
N HIS A 3 16.49 24.10 -8.36
CA HIS A 3 15.28 24.70 -7.76
C HIS A 3 14.67 23.69 -6.79
N GLN A 4 15.26 23.60 -5.61
CA GLN A 4 14.57 23.08 -4.44
C GLN A 4 13.42 24.06 -4.17
N GLN A 5 12.19 23.68 -4.53
CA GLN A 5 11.01 24.37 -4.01
C GLN A 5 11.09 24.31 -2.49
N SER A 6 10.86 25.44 -1.83
CA SER A 6 10.74 25.46 -0.37
C SER A 6 9.53 24.63 0.03
N GLN A 7 9.78 23.40 0.45
CA GLN A 7 8.78 22.54 1.06
C GLN A 7 8.34 23.23 2.36
N GLY A 8 7.11 23.74 2.38
CA GLY A 8 6.52 24.43 3.53
C GLY A 8 6.28 23.50 4.72
N ALA A 9 5.73 24.02 5.81
CA ALA A 9 5.24 23.13 6.85
C ALA A 9 3.99 22.43 6.31
N VAL A 10 3.77 21.20 6.77
CA VAL A 10 2.66 20.40 6.27
C VAL A 10 1.29 21.01 6.54
N THR A 11 1.17 21.62 7.72
CA THR A 11 0.00 22.37 8.18
C THR A 11 -0.37 23.55 7.28
N ASP A 12 0.51 23.93 6.35
CA ASP A 12 0.29 25.02 5.40
C ASP A 12 -0.42 24.54 4.13
N TYR A 13 -0.57 23.22 3.93
CA TYR A 13 -1.20 22.69 2.71
C TYR A 13 -2.73 22.68 2.79
N ALA A 14 -3.36 23.50 1.96
CA ALA A 14 -4.78 23.44 1.65
C ALA A 14 -5.01 23.67 0.14
N PRO A 15 -6.08 23.10 -0.45
CA PRO A 15 -6.49 23.44 -1.80
C PRO A 15 -6.72 24.95 -1.94
N GLN A 16 -6.18 25.55 -2.99
CA GLN A 16 -6.35 26.97 -3.28
C GLN A 16 -7.75 27.21 -3.86
N VAL A 17 -8.56 27.98 -3.15
CA VAL A 17 -9.91 28.40 -3.57
C VAL A 17 -9.89 29.82 -4.13
N GLY A 18 -10.87 30.17 -4.97
CA GLY A 18 -10.94 31.51 -5.56
C GLY A 18 -9.99 31.73 -6.74
N VAL A 19 -9.37 30.66 -7.26
CA VAL A 19 -8.44 30.74 -8.40
C VAL A 19 -9.24 31.00 -9.67
N GLN A 20 -8.78 31.92 -10.52
CA GLN A 20 -9.45 32.19 -11.79
C GLN A 20 -9.43 30.93 -12.68
N CYS A 21 -10.60 30.43 -13.05
CA CYS A 21 -10.75 29.35 -14.01
C CYS A 21 -10.20 29.75 -15.39
N PRO A 22 -9.73 28.78 -16.21
CA PRO A 22 -9.53 29.01 -17.63
C PRO A 22 -10.85 29.44 -18.28
N ASP A 23 -10.76 30.12 -19.43
CA ASP A 23 -11.95 30.43 -20.22
C ASP A 23 -12.60 29.13 -20.72
N VAL A 24 -13.67 28.71 -20.06
CA VAL A 24 -14.38 27.45 -20.31
C VAL A 24 -15.07 27.41 -21.68
N SER A 25 -15.23 28.54 -22.35
CA SER A 25 -15.73 28.59 -23.73
C SER A 25 -14.68 28.18 -24.77
N ILE A 26 -13.40 28.26 -24.40
CA ILE A 26 -12.24 27.89 -25.24
C ILE A 26 -11.61 26.58 -24.75
N ASN A 27 -11.48 26.42 -23.43
CA ASN A 27 -10.88 25.27 -22.76
C ASN A 27 -11.88 24.72 -21.71
N PRO A 28 -12.86 23.89 -22.11
CA PRO A 28 -13.80 23.26 -21.19
C PRO A 28 -13.06 22.50 -20.08
N LEU A 29 -13.57 22.61 -18.84
CA LEU A 29 -13.02 21.87 -17.70
C LEU A 29 -13.34 20.37 -17.76
N ILE A 30 -14.40 20.01 -18.49
CA ILE A 30 -14.86 18.64 -18.68
C ILE A 30 -14.83 18.28 -20.16
N ARG A 31 -14.25 17.13 -20.46
CA ARG A 31 -14.29 16.45 -21.74
C ARG A 31 -15.36 15.36 -21.68
N VAL A 32 -16.47 15.58 -22.38
CA VAL A 32 -17.57 14.61 -22.53
C VAL A 32 -17.46 13.93 -23.89
N PHE A 33 -17.68 12.62 -23.92
CA PHE A 33 -17.63 11.79 -25.13
C PHE A 33 -18.75 10.75 -25.12
N THR A 34 -18.85 9.92 -26.16
CA THR A 34 -19.78 8.78 -26.17
C THR A 34 -19.02 7.47 -26.03
N PRO A 35 -19.67 6.38 -25.58
CA PRO A 35 -19.01 5.09 -25.41
C PRO A 35 -18.38 4.57 -26.72
N GLN A 36 -19.00 4.88 -27.87
CA GLN A 36 -18.53 4.45 -29.19
C GLN A 36 -17.53 5.42 -29.82
N ASN A 37 -17.56 6.71 -29.47
CA ASN A 37 -16.66 7.74 -30.00
C ASN A 37 -15.82 8.33 -28.87
N GLN A 38 -14.94 7.49 -28.32
CA GLN A 38 -14.00 7.87 -27.26
C GLN A 38 -12.90 8.78 -27.80
N SER A 39 -12.40 9.65 -26.92
CA SER A 39 -11.11 10.33 -27.09
C SER A 39 -10.24 10.05 -25.87
N LEU A 40 -8.92 10.08 -26.02
CA LEU A 40 -7.99 10.27 -24.90
C LEU A 40 -7.71 11.76 -24.74
N HIS A 41 -7.27 12.19 -23.55
CA HIS A 41 -6.79 13.56 -23.37
C HIS A 41 -5.63 13.85 -24.36
N PRO A 42 -5.55 15.03 -25.01
CA PRO A 42 -4.50 15.32 -25.99
C PRO A 42 -3.07 15.13 -25.45
N ARG A 43 -2.84 15.49 -24.17
CA ARG A 43 -1.53 15.26 -23.51
C ARG A 43 -1.25 13.79 -23.15
N GLU A 44 -2.27 12.93 -23.05
CA GLU A 44 -2.08 11.47 -22.91
C GLU A 44 -1.61 10.90 -24.26
N GLN A 45 -2.26 11.31 -25.36
CA GLN A 45 -1.85 10.94 -26.72
C GLN A 45 -0.42 11.41 -27.04
N GLU A 46 -0.09 12.64 -26.68
CA GLU A 46 1.26 13.21 -26.81
C GLU A 46 2.29 12.41 -26.01
N TYR A 47 2.00 12.12 -24.74
CA TYR A 47 2.88 11.35 -23.87
C TYR A 47 3.13 9.93 -24.40
N ILE A 48 2.08 9.22 -24.81
CA ILE A 48 2.17 7.85 -25.32
C ILE A 48 2.92 7.84 -26.66
N LYS A 49 2.74 8.86 -27.51
CA LYS A 49 3.53 9.04 -28.74
C LYS A 49 5.01 9.30 -28.45
N GLY A 50 5.33 10.16 -27.47
CA GLY A 50 6.70 10.43 -27.05
C GLY A 50 7.37 9.19 -26.44
N ARG A 51 6.63 8.45 -25.61
CA ARG A 51 7.08 7.19 -25.01
C ARG A 51 7.25 6.06 -26.04
N GLN A 52 6.45 6.03 -27.12
CA GLN A 52 6.61 5.03 -28.18
C GLN A 52 8.02 5.06 -28.78
N ALA A 53 8.64 6.24 -28.93
CA ALA A 53 10.01 6.36 -29.41
C ALA A 53 11.05 5.73 -28.45
N VAL A 54 10.84 5.82 -27.14
CA VAL A 54 11.68 5.16 -26.12
C VAL A 54 11.40 3.65 -26.05
N ILE A 55 10.15 3.24 -26.27
CA ILE A 55 9.71 1.84 -26.29
C ILE A 55 10.35 1.08 -27.46
N GLU A 56 10.56 1.70 -28.63
CA GLU A 56 11.24 1.05 -29.76
C GLU A 56 12.68 0.64 -29.43
N ASP A 57 13.46 1.51 -28.80
CA ASP A 57 14.81 1.18 -28.30
C ASP A 57 14.75 0.13 -27.17
N ALA A 58 13.74 0.19 -26.29
CA ALA A 58 13.55 -0.80 -25.23
C ALA A 58 13.22 -2.21 -25.76
N TRP A 59 12.45 -2.32 -26.84
CA TRP A 59 12.21 -3.60 -27.52
C TRP A 59 13.51 -4.16 -28.12
N ALA A 60 14.39 -3.31 -28.64
CA ALA A 60 15.69 -3.71 -29.16
C ALA A 60 16.66 -4.16 -28.06
N ASP A 61 16.72 -3.47 -26.91
CA ASP A 61 17.52 -3.91 -25.74
C ASP A 61 17.01 -5.23 -25.16
N TRP A 62 15.68 -5.44 -25.12
CA TRP A 62 15.10 -6.65 -24.53
C TRP A 62 15.16 -7.87 -25.44
N LEU A 63 14.86 -7.74 -26.74
CA LEU A 63 14.86 -8.86 -27.69
C LEU A 63 16.21 -9.10 -28.39
N GLY A 64 17.15 -8.16 -28.30
CA GLY A 64 18.42 -8.20 -29.00
C GLY A 64 18.26 -8.30 -30.52
N ASP A 65 18.98 -9.21 -31.16
CA ASP A 65 18.88 -9.48 -32.60
C ASP A 65 17.63 -10.31 -32.99
N GLY A 66 16.80 -10.72 -32.02
CA GLY A 66 15.63 -11.56 -32.22
C GLY A 66 15.90 -13.06 -32.34
N SER A 67 17.17 -13.50 -32.22
CA SER A 67 17.53 -14.92 -32.31
C SER A 67 16.84 -15.78 -31.24
N GLY A 68 16.76 -15.29 -29.99
CA GLY A 68 16.12 -15.98 -28.87
C GLY A 68 14.64 -16.31 -29.11
N VAL A 69 13.86 -15.36 -29.63
CA VAL A 69 12.45 -15.58 -30.03
C VAL A 69 12.29 -16.15 -31.45
N SER A 70 13.40 -16.32 -32.18
CA SER A 70 13.43 -16.75 -33.59
C SER A 70 12.53 -15.92 -34.51
N TYR A 71 12.55 -14.59 -34.34
CA TYR A 71 11.91 -13.62 -35.23
C TYR A 71 12.94 -12.65 -35.79
N ASN A 72 12.74 -12.19 -37.03
CA ASN A 72 13.39 -10.97 -37.50
C ASN A 72 12.68 -9.76 -36.86
N VAL A 73 13.15 -9.30 -35.71
CA VAL A 73 12.53 -8.21 -34.94
C VAL A 73 12.47 -6.90 -35.74
N SER A 74 13.40 -6.67 -36.67
CA SER A 74 13.35 -5.50 -37.56
C SER A 74 12.10 -5.45 -38.46
N ALA A 75 11.46 -6.61 -38.73
CA ALA A 75 10.19 -6.67 -39.46
C ALA A 75 8.98 -6.21 -38.64
N PHE A 76 9.14 -5.98 -37.32
CA PHE A 76 8.12 -5.44 -36.42
C PHE A 76 8.34 -3.96 -36.06
N ALA A 77 9.36 -3.29 -36.64
CA ALA A 77 9.59 -1.86 -36.43
C ALA A 77 8.33 -1.03 -36.78
N GLY A 78 7.94 -0.10 -35.90
CA GLY A 78 6.68 0.65 -36.01
C GLY A 78 5.40 -0.16 -35.75
N HIS A 79 5.50 -1.48 -35.53
CA HIS A 79 4.39 -2.41 -35.31
C HIS A 79 4.47 -3.12 -33.95
N PHE A 80 5.28 -2.61 -33.02
CA PHE A 80 5.41 -3.20 -31.69
C PHE A 80 4.07 -3.20 -30.91
N PRO A 81 3.87 -4.16 -29.98
CA PRO A 81 2.66 -4.21 -29.17
C PRO A 81 2.65 -3.12 -28.10
N LYS A 82 1.48 -2.50 -27.90
CA LYS A 82 1.24 -1.55 -26.81
C LYS A 82 0.87 -2.37 -25.58
N VAL A 83 1.70 -2.28 -24.54
CA VAL A 83 1.62 -3.12 -23.34
C VAL A 83 1.10 -2.29 -22.15
N GLY A 84 0.14 -2.83 -21.40
CA GLY A 84 -0.30 -2.27 -20.12
C GLY A 84 0.00 -3.23 -18.97
N MET A 85 0.29 -2.70 -17.78
CA MET A 85 0.47 -3.46 -16.54
C MET A 85 -0.61 -3.10 -15.53
N ALA A 86 -1.17 -4.08 -14.82
CA ALA A 86 -2.13 -3.87 -13.73
C ALA A 86 -1.63 -4.45 -12.40
N ILE A 87 -1.66 -3.65 -11.33
CA ILE A 87 -1.30 -4.05 -9.96
C ILE A 87 -2.53 -3.98 -9.05
N PRO A 88 -2.85 -5.04 -8.28
CA PRO A 88 -4.15 -5.18 -7.63
C PRO A 88 -4.17 -4.60 -6.22
N GLY A 89 -5.33 -4.61 -5.60
CA GLY A 89 -5.49 -4.29 -4.18
C GLY A 89 -5.05 -5.42 -3.25
N GLY A 90 -4.99 -5.10 -1.95
CA GLY A 90 -4.49 -6.03 -0.92
C GLY A 90 -3.40 -5.45 -0.01
N GLY A 91 -3.44 -4.15 0.28
CA GLY A 91 -2.55 -3.49 1.24
C GLY A 91 -1.06 -3.71 0.98
N LEU A 92 -0.26 -3.81 2.05
CA LEU A 92 1.19 -3.99 1.98
C LEU A 92 1.61 -5.32 1.33
N ARG A 93 0.76 -6.37 1.35
CA ARG A 93 1.05 -7.61 0.62
C ARG A 93 1.06 -7.34 -0.88
N SER A 94 -0.01 -6.76 -1.41
CA SER A 94 -0.09 -6.45 -2.84
C SER A 94 0.95 -5.41 -3.25
N ALA A 95 1.24 -4.43 -2.38
CA ALA A 95 2.28 -3.45 -2.65
C ALA A 95 3.68 -4.10 -2.80
N GLN A 96 4.07 -4.97 -1.87
CA GLN A 96 5.34 -5.70 -1.97
C GLN A 96 5.36 -6.68 -3.15
N TYR A 97 4.24 -7.36 -3.41
CA TYR A 97 4.11 -8.27 -4.55
C TYR A 97 4.28 -7.52 -5.88
N GLY A 98 3.56 -6.40 -6.05
CA GLY A 98 3.65 -5.53 -7.21
C GLY A 98 5.05 -4.99 -7.44
N ALA A 99 5.70 -4.45 -6.39
CA ALA A 99 7.09 -4.01 -6.48
C ALA A 99 8.02 -5.16 -6.88
N ALA A 100 8.00 -6.29 -6.18
CA ALA A 100 8.90 -7.41 -6.46
C ALA A 100 8.69 -8.02 -7.86
N CYS A 101 7.44 -8.05 -8.37
CA CYS A 101 7.16 -8.38 -9.77
C CYS A 101 7.77 -7.35 -10.73
N LEU A 102 7.56 -6.05 -10.51
CA LEU A 102 8.18 -5.01 -11.33
C LEU A 102 9.72 -5.14 -11.34
N ASN A 103 10.35 -5.46 -10.20
CA ASN A 103 11.79 -5.71 -10.11
C ASN A 103 12.25 -6.91 -10.97
N GLY A 104 11.43 -7.97 -11.04
CA GLY A 104 11.65 -9.12 -11.92
C GLY A 104 11.40 -8.84 -13.41
N LEU A 105 10.83 -7.69 -13.76
CA LEU A 105 10.52 -7.25 -15.13
C LEU A 105 11.34 -6.02 -15.57
N ASP A 106 12.16 -5.46 -14.68
CA ASP A 106 12.94 -4.23 -14.89
C ASP A 106 14.31 -4.54 -15.53
N SER A 107 14.61 -3.97 -16.70
CA SER A 107 15.93 -4.11 -17.34
C SER A 107 17.06 -3.41 -16.58
N ARG A 108 16.76 -2.64 -15.53
CA ARG A 108 17.75 -2.08 -14.59
C ARG A 108 18.20 -3.09 -13.53
N ASN A 109 17.59 -4.28 -13.47
CA ASN A 109 18.01 -5.37 -12.59
C ASN A 109 18.78 -6.44 -13.39
N ASP A 110 20.07 -6.62 -13.11
CA ASP A 110 20.93 -7.56 -13.81
C ASP A 110 20.42 -9.01 -13.73
N ARG A 111 19.81 -9.41 -12.60
CA ARG A 111 19.23 -10.76 -12.44
C ARG A 111 18.01 -10.94 -13.35
N ALA A 112 17.20 -9.89 -13.54
CA ALA A 112 16.05 -9.91 -14.43
C ALA A 112 16.48 -9.91 -15.91
N LYS A 113 17.51 -9.14 -16.28
CA LYS A 113 18.10 -9.21 -17.64
C LYS A 113 18.63 -10.62 -17.94
N GLN A 114 19.36 -11.22 -16.99
CA GLN A 114 19.90 -12.60 -17.13
C GLN A 114 18.79 -13.65 -17.25
N ALA A 115 17.66 -13.48 -16.57
CA ALA A 115 16.48 -14.33 -16.70
C ALA A 115 15.70 -14.13 -18.02
N GLY A 116 16.02 -13.10 -18.81
CA GLY A 116 15.30 -12.74 -20.04
C GLY A 116 13.96 -12.03 -19.81
N THR A 117 13.57 -11.74 -18.56
CA THR A 117 12.32 -11.05 -18.22
C THR A 117 12.49 -9.55 -18.02
N GLY A 118 13.70 -9.10 -17.67
CA GLY A 118 14.06 -7.70 -17.49
C GLY A 118 14.01 -6.92 -18.81
N GLY A 119 13.01 -6.07 -18.97
CA GLY A 119 12.69 -5.33 -20.19
C GLY A 119 11.20 -5.17 -20.43
N LEU A 120 10.37 -6.07 -19.88
CA LEU A 120 8.91 -5.98 -20.01
C LEU A 120 8.34 -4.68 -19.38
N LEU A 121 8.96 -4.18 -18.29
CA LEU A 121 8.60 -2.89 -17.69
C LEU A 121 8.94 -1.71 -18.63
N GLN A 122 10.10 -1.75 -19.28
CA GLN A 122 10.56 -0.69 -20.17
C GLN A 122 9.66 -0.55 -21.41
N VAL A 123 9.17 -1.66 -21.97
CA VAL A 123 8.24 -1.64 -23.13
C VAL A 123 6.78 -1.35 -22.77
N SER A 124 6.45 -1.20 -21.48
CA SER A 124 5.07 -0.94 -21.03
C SER A 124 4.64 0.50 -21.22
N SER A 125 3.53 0.73 -21.92
CA SER A 125 2.97 2.04 -22.22
C SER A 125 2.15 2.61 -21.05
N TYR A 126 1.45 1.74 -20.31
CA TYR A 126 0.57 2.10 -19.18
C TYR A 126 0.83 1.26 -17.93
N LEU A 127 0.60 1.84 -16.75
CA LEU A 127 0.60 1.16 -15.46
C LEU A 127 -0.63 1.57 -14.65
N THR A 128 -1.52 0.62 -14.36
CA THR A 128 -2.68 0.82 -13.49
C THR A 128 -2.46 0.23 -12.10
N GLY A 129 -2.93 0.93 -11.07
CA GLY A 129 -2.89 0.48 -9.68
C GLY A 129 -4.16 0.84 -8.91
N LEU A 130 -4.62 -0.04 -8.04
CA LEU A 130 -5.68 0.27 -7.06
C LEU A 130 -5.25 -0.18 -5.66
N SER A 131 -5.75 0.49 -4.61
CA SER A 131 -5.46 0.14 -3.22
C SER A 131 -3.95 -0.04 -2.96
N GLY A 132 -3.49 -1.20 -2.48
CA GLY A 132 -2.06 -1.52 -2.34
C GLY A 132 -1.22 -1.31 -3.61
N GLY A 133 -1.78 -1.57 -4.80
CA GLY A 133 -1.14 -1.29 -6.09
C GLY A 133 -1.04 0.21 -6.43
N SER A 134 -1.96 1.03 -5.91
CA SER A 134 -1.86 2.49 -6.01
C SER A 134 -0.66 3.04 -5.24
N TRP A 135 -0.29 2.39 -4.13
CA TRP A 135 0.85 2.78 -3.31
C TRP A 135 2.17 2.58 -4.05
N VAL A 136 2.36 1.42 -4.70
CA VAL A 136 3.57 1.15 -5.52
C VAL A 136 3.66 2.13 -6.68
N THR A 137 2.55 2.27 -7.42
CA THR A 137 2.47 3.11 -8.62
C THR A 137 2.83 4.55 -8.28
N SER A 138 2.19 5.12 -7.25
CA SER A 138 2.43 6.49 -6.82
C SER A 138 3.82 6.67 -6.22
N SER A 139 4.30 5.72 -5.41
CA SER A 139 5.65 5.77 -4.83
C SER A 139 6.74 5.77 -5.88
N LEU A 140 6.63 4.95 -6.94
CA LEU A 140 7.58 4.98 -8.06
C LEU A 140 7.56 6.34 -8.76
N VAL A 141 6.38 6.89 -9.06
CA VAL A 141 6.22 8.14 -9.79
C VAL A 141 6.77 9.34 -9.00
N PHE A 142 6.29 9.55 -7.77
CA PHE A 142 6.65 10.73 -6.96
C PHE A 142 8.10 10.71 -6.42
N ASN A 143 8.79 9.56 -6.47
CA ASN A 143 10.24 9.48 -6.21
C ASN A 143 11.10 9.57 -7.49
N ASN A 144 10.53 10.07 -8.60
CA ASN A 144 11.21 10.23 -9.89
C ASN A 144 11.74 8.90 -10.49
N TRP A 145 10.89 7.87 -10.44
CA TRP A 145 11.08 6.56 -11.08
C TRP A 145 12.41 5.84 -10.75
N PRO A 146 12.74 5.64 -9.47
CA PRO A 146 13.97 4.95 -9.06
C PRO A 146 13.95 3.47 -9.48
N THR A 147 15.03 2.73 -9.20
CA THR A 147 14.94 1.26 -9.23
C THR A 147 13.99 0.79 -8.12
N VAL A 148 13.38 -0.38 -8.28
CA VAL A 148 12.48 -0.91 -7.24
C VAL A 148 13.24 -1.21 -5.96
N GLU A 149 14.46 -1.73 -6.04
CA GLU A 149 15.28 -2.03 -4.86
C GLU A 149 15.60 -0.76 -4.07
N ASP A 150 15.96 0.35 -4.75
CA ASP A 150 16.16 1.67 -4.12
C ASP A 150 14.88 2.22 -3.48
N LEU A 151 13.72 2.05 -4.13
CA LEU A 151 12.44 2.52 -3.60
C LEU A 151 12.04 1.81 -2.30
N VAL A 152 12.24 0.49 -2.25
CA VAL A 152 11.73 -0.38 -1.20
C VAL A 152 12.70 -0.44 -0.02
N PHE A 153 13.99 -0.64 -0.29
CA PHE A 153 15.01 -0.85 0.74
C PHE A 153 15.84 0.41 1.03
N GLY A 154 15.71 1.45 0.21
CA GLY A 154 16.51 2.68 0.30
C GLY A 154 17.87 2.54 -0.38
N ASN A 155 18.40 3.68 -0.83
CA ASN A 155 19.67 3.75 -1.57
C ASN A 155 20.87 4.21 -0.70
N GLY A 156 20.63 4.39 0.60
CA GLY A 156 21.63 4.86 1.57
C GLY A 156 22.03 6.34 1.42
N LYS A 157 21.27 7.13 0.63
CA LYS A 157 21.55 8.55 0.35
C LYS A 157 20.30 9.40 0.63
N ASP A 158 19.43 9.53 -0.37
CA ASP A 158 18.26 10.40 -0.42
C ASP A 158 16.94 9.61 -0.39
N LEU A 159 16.96 8.30 -0.66
CA LEU A 159 15.81 7.41 -0.48
C LEU A 159 16.01 6.52 0.76
N THR A 160 15.09 6.63 1.73
CA THR A 160 15.12 5.84 2.97
C THR A 160 14.57 4.43 2.82
N GLY A 161 13.86 4.14 1.72
CA GLY A 161 13.03 2.94 1.58
C GLY A 161 11.64 3.09 2.19
N TRP A 162 10.82 2.04 2.11
CA TRP A 162 9.43 2.00 2.60
C TRP A 162 9.28 1.77 4.11
N LEU A 163 10.32 1.30 4.80
CA LEU A 163 10.36 1.20 6.27
C LEU A 163 9.25 0.33 6.89
N LEU A 164 8.87 -0.78 6.24
CA LEU A 164 7.74 -1.61 6.64
C LEU A 164 7.90 -2.28 8.03
N ASP A 165 9.07 -2.18 8.65
CA ASP A 165 9.33 -2.57 10.04
C ASP A 165 8.67 -1.64 11.07
N LEU A 166 8.09 -0.51 10.64
CA LEU A 166 7.18 0.34 11.42
C LEU A 166 5.71 0.00 11.07
N SER A 167 4.83 -0.17 12.06
CA SER A 167 3.39 -0.35 11.79
C SER A 167 2.80 0.94 11.23
N LEU A 168 2.05 0.83 10.13
CA LEU A 168 1.27 1.93 9.55
C LEU A 168 0.21 2.49 10.52
N ALA A 169 -0.25 1.71 11.50
CA ALA A 169 -1.24 2.16 12.48
C ALA A 169 -0.62 2.56 13.83
N THR A 170 0.48 1.93 14.27
CA THR A 170 1.12 2.25 15.57
C THR A 170 2.66 2.21 15.48
N PRO A 171 3.31 3.16 14.80
CA PRO A 171 4.74 3.09 14.48
C PRO A 171 5.68 3.28 15.68
N ASP A 172 5.26 3.93 16.77
CA ASP A 172 5.98 3.94 18.06
C ASP A 172 5.47 2.86 19.04
N GLY A 173 4.79 1.83 18.50
CA GLY A 173 4.26 0.69 19.25
C GLY A 173 2.90 0.95 19.88
N VAL A 174 2.40 -0.02 20.65
CA VAL A 174 0.98 -0.12 21.06
C VAL A 174 0.44 1.01 21.96
N ASN A 175 1.30 1.89 22.49
CA ASN A 175 0.84 3.07 23.22
C ASN A 175 0.43 4.17 22.24
N ILE A 176 -0.82 4.12 21.79
CA ILE A 176 -1.44 5.12 20.90
C ILE A 176 -1.25 6.56 21.42
N LEU A 177 -1.16 6.75 22.74
CA LEU A 177 -0.98 8.07 23.36
C LEU A 177 0.50 8.46 23.60
N SER A 178 1.48 7.75 23.03
CA SER A 178 2.88 8.23 23.08
C SER A 178 3.03 9.50 22.24
N ASP A 179 3.86 10.45 22.69
CA ASP A 179 4.08 11.73 22.01
C ASP A 179 4.41 11.51 20.52
N LYS A 180 5.22 10.49 20.24
CA LYS A 180 5.57 10.03 18.89
C LYS A 180 4.44 9.44 18.08
N ASN A 181 3.57 8.61 18.67
CA ASN A 181 2.37 8.18 17.95
C ASN A 181 1.42 9.37 17.74
N GLN A 182 1.38 10.35 18.65
CA GLN A 182 0.61 11.59 18.47
C GLN A 182 1.20 12.53 17.42
N GLU A 183 2.52 12.62 17.32
CA GLU A 183 3.26 13.26 16.23
C GLU A 183 3.01 12.50 14.93
N TYR A 184 2.98 11.16 14.95
CA TYR A 184 2.65 10.36 13.79
C TYR A 184 1.20 10.54 13.35
N TYR A 185 0.21 10.53 14.24
CA TYR A 185 -1.20 10.75 13.87
C TYR A 185 -1.46 12.20 13.46
N GLY A 186 -0.84 13.14 14.16
CA GLY A 186 -0.77 14.54 13.75
C GLY A 186 -0.22 14.63 12.34
N SER A 187 0.88 13.93 12.05
CA SER A 187 1.45 13.87 10.72
C SER A 187 0.69 12.94 9.76
N LEU A 188 -0.17 11.99 10.14
CA LEU A 188 -0.87 11.12 9.18
C LEU A 188 -1.94 11.88 8.41
N LEU A 189 -2.43 12.97 9.02
CA LEU A 189 -3.26 13.98 8.38
C LEU A 189 -2.49 14.74 7.27
N TRP A 190 -1.18 14.49 7.12
CA TRP A 190 -0.17 15.48 6.74
C TRP A 190 1.11 14.86 5.99
N SER A 191 1.49 13.57 6.15
CA SER A 191 2.68 12.77 5.67
C SER A 191 4.04 12.85 6.46
N THR A 192 4.99 11.89 6.26
CA THR A 192 6.33 11.73 6.95
C THR A 192 7.50 11.03 6.18
N THR A 193 8.76 11.00 6.72
CA THR A 193 9.90 10.09 6.35
C THR A 193 10.66 9.53 7.60
N ARG A 194 11.67 8.62 7.50
CA ARG A 194 12.29 7.95 8.69
C ARG A 194 12.87 8.86 9.78
N ASN A 195 13.68 9.84 9.39
CA ASN A 195 14.44 10.65 10.36
C ASN A 195 13.62 11.80 10.94
N ASN A 196 12.56 12.18 10.22
CA ASN A 196 11.62 13.22 10.59
C ASN A 196 10.20 12.65 10.81
N PHE A 197 10.10 11.34 11.08
CA PHE A 197 8.84 10.61 11.24
C PHE A 197 8.00 11.11 12.42
N PHE A 198 8.69 11.78 13.33
CA PHE A 198 8.20 12.33 14.58
C PHE A 198 8.48 13.85 14.66
N THR A 199 8.73 14.53 13.53
CA THR A 199 9.03 15.97 13.49
C THR A 199 8.30 16.70 12.35
N ASN A 200 7.96 17.97 12.60
CA ASN A 200 7.21 18.84 11.68
C ASN A 200 8.13 19.83 10.92
N ASP A 201 9.30 19.35 10.50
CA ASP A 201 10.39 20.15 9.91
C ASP A 201 10.55 19.99 8.39
N SER A 202 9.66 19.23 7.73
CA SER A 202 9.57 19.14 6.26
C SER A 202 8.12 18.96 5.80
N ALA A 203 7.82 19.23 4.52
CA ALA A 203 6.48 19.00 3.96
C ALA A 203 6.14 17.51 3.77
N HIS A 204 7.12 16.60 3.80
CA HIS A 204 6.92 15.15 3.74
C HIS A 204 6.05 14.60 2.56
N GLY A 205 5.86 15.37 1.48
CA GLY A 205 4.97 15.03 0.35
C GLY A 205 3.63 15.79 0.34
N ALA A 206 3.30 16.55 1.37
CA ALA A 206 2.32 17.62 1.27
C ALA A 206 2.76 18.62 0.17
N GLY A 207 1.81 19.07 -0.65
CA GLY A 207 2.11 19.85 -1.85
C GLY A 207 2.48 19.04 -3.10
N GLN A 208 2.71 17.72 -3.02
CA GLN A 208 2.79 16.87 -4.22
C GLN A 208 1.40 16.67 -4.81
N LEU A 209 1.22 17.01 -6.08
CA LEU A 209 -0.06 16.95 -6.80
C LEU A 209 -0.02 15.96 -7.96
N PHE A 210 -1.12 15.28 -8.25
CA PHE A 210 -1.23 14.41 -9.44
C PHE A 210 -1.10 15.22 -10.74
N SER A 211 -1.68 16.42 -10.82
CA SER A 211 -1.49 17.38 -11.91
C SER A 211 -0.04 17.84 -12.11
N LYS A 212 0.86 17.53 -11.16
CA LYS A 212 2.29 17.85 -11.18
C LYS A 212 3.20 16.68 -11.53
N ILE A 213 2.65 15.48 -11.74
CA ILE A 213 3.37 14.36 -12.34
C ILE A 213 4.03 14.72 -13.69
N PRO A 214 3.44 15.55 -14.58
CA PRO A 214 4.10 15.96 -15.82
C PRO A 214 5.33 16.86 -15.64
N ASP A 215 5.54 17.43 -14.45
CA ASP A 215 6.73 18.23 -14.10
C ASP A 215 7.88 17.34 -13.57
N ILE A 216 7.65 16.02 -13.38
CA ILE A 216 8.66 15.06 -12.89
C ILE A 216 9.64 14.69 -14.02
N PRO A 217 10.97 14.72 -13.79
CA PRO A 217 11.96 14.44 -14.84
C PRO A 217 11.80 13.11 -15.56
N ALA A 218 11.47 12.02 -14.86
CA ALA A 218 11.22 10.70 -15.45
C ALA A 218 9.98 10.67 -16.37
N TYR A 219 8.96 11.49 -16.08
CA TYR A 219 7.82 11.70 -16.97
C TYR A 219 8.26 12.46 -18.22
N GLN A 220 8.93 13.60 -18.06
CA GLN A 220 9.42 14.42 -19.19
C GLN A 220 10.37 13.66 -20.13
N GLN A 221 11.14 12.72 -19.59
CA GLN A 221 12.05 11.83 -20.33
C GLN A 221 11.36 10.54 -20.84
N HIS A 222 10.04 10.41 -20.65
CA HIS A 222 9.23 9.26 -21.04
C HIS A 222 9.75 7.90 -20.54
N GLN A 223 10.39 7.86 -19.36
CA GLN A 223 11.03 6.66 -18.81
C GLN A 223 10.03 5.70 -18.14
N MET A 224 8.96 6.24 -17.57
CA MET A 224 7.89 5.52 -16.88
C MET A 224 6.69 5.23 -17.79
N PRO A 225 5.92 4.14 -17.58
CA PRO A 225 4.58 4.00 -18.16
C PRO A 225 3.65 5.13 -17.69
N PHE A 226 2.61 5.44 -18.47
CA PHE A 226 1.60 6.41 -18.04
C PHE A 226 0.81 5.86 -16.84
N PRO A 227 0.82 6.53 -15.67
CA PRO A 227 0.25 6.00 -14.45
C PRO A 227 -1.25 6.32 -14.35
N ILE A 228 -2.03 5.35 -13.88
CA ILE A 228 -3.47 5.48 -13.67
C ILE A 228 -3.81 4.83 -12.32
N LEU A 229 -4.54 5.54 -11.46
CA LEU A 229 -5.17 4.92 -10.29
C LEU A 229 -6.65 4.65 -10.57
N VAL A 230 -7.21 3.64 -9.90
CA VAL A 230 -8.64 3.31 -9.97
C VAL A 230 -9.30 3.46 -8.60
N ALA A 231 -10.53 3.99 -8.58
CA ALA A 231 -11.39 4.10 -7.41
C ALA A 231 -12.84 3.74 -7.78
N ASP A 232 -13.55 3.09 -6.87
CA ASP A 232 -14.98 2.81 -7.01
C ASP A 232 -15.81 3.99 -6.47
N SER A 233 -17.12 3.99 -6.71
CA SER A 233 -18.06 4.82 -5.93
C SER A 233 -19.18 4.01 -5.31
N ARG A 234 -19.63 4.46 -4.14
CA ARG A 234 -20.96 4.15 -3.62
C ARG A 234 -21.92 5.21 -4.19
N PRO A 235 -23.07 4.82 -4.79
CA PRO A 235 -24.09 5.80 -5.19
C PRO A 235 -24.52 6.67 -4.01
N VAL A 236 -24.62 7.98 -4.21
CA VAL A 236 -24.69 8.96 -3.14
C VAL A 236 -25.97 8.82 -2.32
N GLY A 237 -25.83 8.84 -0.98
CA GLY A 237 -26.95 8.62 -0.06
C GLY A 237 -27.39 7.16 0.09
N SER A 238 -26.68 6.21 -0.53
CA SER A 238 -26.82 4.78 -0.26
C SER A 238 -26.27 4.42 1.13
N ASN A 239 -26.89 3.46 1.80
CA ASN A 239 -26.42 2.91 3.08
C ASN A 239 -25.66 1.58 2.92
N LEU A 240 -25.12 1.30 1.73
CA LEU A 240 -24.31 0.11 1.47
C LEU A 240 -22.97 0.17 2.23
N THR A 241 -22.77 -0.82 3.10
CA THR A 241 -21.53 -1.11 3.86
C THR A 241 -20.94 -2.48 3.50
N THR A 242 -21.44 -3.11 2.43
CA THR A 242 -20.96 -4.39 1.91
C THR A 242 -20.24 -4.20 0.59
N ILE A 243 -19.65 -5.27 0.07
CA ILE A 243 -19.20 -5.39 -1.33
C ILE A 243 -20.23 -4.76 -2.28
N LEU A 244 -19.75 -3.92 -3.18
CA LEU A 244 -20.58 -3.18 -4.13
C LEU A 244 -21.06 -4.08 -5.29
N GLY A 245 -22.13 -3.63 -5.95
CA GLY A 245 -22.52 -4.18 -7.26
C GLY A 245 -21.51 -3.78 -8.35
N LEU A 246 -21.64 -4.37 -9.54
CA LEU A 246 -20.83 -4.00 -10.71
C LEU A 246 -21.37 -2.78 -11.48
N ASP A 247 -22.62 -2.38 -11.19
CA ASP A 247 -23.33 -1.30 -11.90
C ASP A 247 -22.82 0.13 -11.64
N PRO A 248 -22.33 0.51 -10.43
CA PRO A 248 -21.77 1.83 -10.20
C PRO A 248 -20.56 2.13 -11.08
N VAL A 249 -20.34 3.42 -11.35
CA VAL A 249 -19.21 3.92 -12.14
C VAL A 249 -17.88 3.67 -11.42
N VAL A 250 -16.93 3.12 -12.17
CA VAL A 250 -15.54 2.95 -11.77
C VAL A 250 -14.74 4.13 -12.35
N TYR A 251 -13.97 4.82 -11.50
CA TYR A 251 -13.27 6.04 -11.85
C TYR A 251 -11.78 5.81 -12.07
N GLU A 252 -11.22 6.55 -13.03
CA GLU A 252 -9.79 6.69 -13.27
C GLU A 252 -9.29 8.02 -12.69
N ILE A 253 -8.14 7.99 -12.01
CA ILE A 253 -7.37 9.17 -11.62
C ILE A 253 -6.04 9.13 -12.38
N THR A 254 -5.78 10.16 -13.20
CA THR A 254 -4.57 10.26 -14.02
C THR A 254 -3.81 11.57 -13.76
N PRO A 255 -2.57 11.74 -14.25
CA PRO A 255 -1.85 13.02 -14.23
C PRO A 255 -2.53 14.21 -14.92
N LEU A 256 -3.64 13.97 -15.63
CA LEU A 256 -4.26 14.93 -16.56
C LEU A 256 -5.75 15.13 -16.25
N GLU A 257 -6.46 14.04 -15.96
CA GLU A 257 -7.91 13.99 -15.80
C GLU A 257 -8.36 13.01 -14.71
N PHE A 258 -9.54 13.26 -14.14
CA PHE A 258 -10.34 12.35 -13.31
C PHE A 258 -11.70 12.11 -13.96
N GLY A 259 -12.22 10.88 -13.91
CA GLY A 259 -13.55 10.56 -14.47
C GLY A 259 -13.66 9.10 -14.91
N SER A 260 -14.47 8.80 -15.92
CA SER A 260 -14.67 7.41 -16.36
C SER A 260 -14.97 7.24 -17.85
N TYR A 261 -14.48 6.12 -18.42
CA TYR A 261 -14.88 5.59 -19.73
C TYR A 261 -16.08 4.63 -19.68
N ASP A 262 -16.69 4.45 -18.49
CA ASP A 262 -17.92 3.69 -18.34
C ASP A 262 -19.06 4.32 -19.16
N PRO A 263 -19.95 3.51 -19.76
CA PRO A 263 -20.98 4.04 -20.66
C PRO A 263 -21.99 4.99 -19.99
N ASN A 264 -22.17 4.87 -18.68
CA ASN A 264 -23.10 5.68 -17.90
C ASN A 264 -22.63 7.14 -17.78
N LEU A 265 -21.33 7.35 -17.56
CA LEU A 265 -20.72 8.67 -17.35
C LEU A 265 -20.00 9.21 -18.61
N SER A 266 -19.06 8.46 -19.20
CA SER A 266 -18.30 8.85 -20.41
C SER A 266 -17.80 10.30 -20.41
N ALA A 267 -17.24 10.73 -19.28
CA ALA A 267 -16.78 12.10 -19.04
C ALA A 267 -15.54 12.13 -18.15
N MET A 268 -14.70 13.14 -18.36
CA MET A 268 -13.44 13.37 -17.66
C MET A 268 -13.31 14.86 -17.32
N VAL A 269 -12.98 15.21 -16.08
CA VAL A 269 -12.61 16.57 -15.65
C VAL A 269 -11.08 16.71 -15.59
N ASN A 270 -10.54 17.89 -15.90
CA ASN A 270 -9.12 18.18 -15.69
C ASN A 270 -8.77 18.04 -14.18
N ILE A 271 -7.80 17.17 -13.85
CA ILE A 271 -7.46 16.81 -12.47
C ILE A 271 -7.01 18.03 -11.63
N THR A 272 -6.36 19.02 -12.28
CA THR A 272 -5.94 20.29 -11.66
C THR A 272 -7.10 21.03 -11.01
N TYR A 273 -8.31 20.87 -11.56
CA TYR A 273 -9.52 21.58 -11.15
C TYR A 273 -10.57 20.66 -10.49
N ALA A 274 -10.24 19.40 -10.19
CA ALA A 274 -11.18 18.40 -9.66
C ALA A 274 -11.82 18.79 -8.32
N GLY A 275 -11.22 19.73 -7.56
CA GLY A 275 -11.82 20.28 -6.35
C GLY A 275 -12.96 21.28 -6.58
N THR A 276 -13.28 21.60 -7.84
CA THR A 276 -14.26 22.64 -8.20
C THR A 276 -15.66 22.06 -8.30
N HIS A 277 -16.64 22.66 -7.64
CA HIS A 277 -18.04 22.37 -7.91
C HIS A 277 -18.45 22.90 -9.28
N LEU A 278 -18.78 21.97 -10.17
CA LEU A 278 -19.30 22.26 -11.51
C LEU A 278 -20.77 21.83 -11.57
N THR A 279 -21.59 22.54 -12.34
CA THR A 279 -22.94 22.12 -12.74
C THR A 279 -23.04 22.28 -14.25
N ASN A 280 -23.40 21.21 -14.96
CA ASN A 280 -23.36 21.14 -16.43
C ASN A 280 -21.97 21.52 -17.01
N GLY A 281 -20.89 21.19 -16.30
CA GLY A 281 -19.51 21.53 -16.68
C GLY A 281 -19.08 22.99 -16.46
N ILE A 282 -19.92 23.83 -15.84
CA ILE A 282 -19.64 25.23 -15.55
C ILE A 282 -19.45 25.41 -14.03
N PRO A 283 -18.45 26.16 -13.54
CA PRO A 283 -18.27 26.39 -12.11
C PRO A 283 -19.46 27.15 -11.49
N VAL A 284 -19.96 26.64 -10.37
CA VAL A 284 -21.14 27.20 -9.69
C VAL A 284 -20.89 28.64 -9.20
N ASN A 285 -19.66 28.95 -8.80
CA ASN A 285 -19.22 30.27 -8.33
C ASN A 285 -18.64 31.15 -9.46
N GLY A 286 -19.26 31.13 -10.65
CA GLY A 286 -18.85 31.95 -11.80
C GLY A 286 -17.54 31.47 -12.41
N SER A 287 -16.49 32.30 -12.40
CA SER A 287 -15.15 31.95 -12.91
C SER A 287 -14.16 31.55 -11.81
N SER A 288 -14.64 31.16 -10.63
CA SER A 288 -13.83 30.70 -9.51
C SER A 288 -13.69 29.17 -9.49
N CYS A 289 -12.44 28.71 -9.56
CA CYS A 289 -12.03 27.31 -9.50
C CYS A 289 -11.27 27.01 -8.19
N VAL A 290 -11.07 25.72 -7.95
CA VAL A 290 -10.22 25.18 -6.87
C VAL A 290 -9.07 24.38 -7.48
N THR A 291 -7.85 24.58 -7.00
CA THR A 291 -6.65 23.86 -7.46
C THR A 291 -5.85 23.28 -6.29
N GLY A 292 -5.13 22.18 -6.50
CA GLY A 292 -4.47 21.49 -5.39
C GLY A 292 -5.45 20.70 -4.50
N PHE A 293 -6.54 20.21 -5.08
CA PHE A 293 -7.36 19.18 -4.45
C PHE A 293 -6.76 17.78 -4.67
N ASP A 294 -6.00 17.64 -5.75
CA ASP A 294 -5.37 16.43 -6.28
C ASP A 294 -4.05 16.05 -5.56
N GLN A 295 -4.00 16.24 -4.24
CA GLN A 295 -2.81 15.91 -3.45
C GLN A 295 -2.54 14.40 -3.48
N ALA A 296 -1.29 14.00 -3.68
CA ALA A 296 -0.90 12.63 -3.98
C ALA A 296 -1.37 11.59 -2.95
N GLY A 297 -1.22 11.90 -1.65
CA GLY A 297 -1.69 11.07 -0.55
C GLY A 297 -3.22 10.95 -0.50
N PHE A 298 -3.96 12.02 -0.83
CA PHE A 298 -5.42 11.96 -0.93
C PHE A 298 -5.91 11.13 -2.14
N MET A 299 -5.20 11.18 -3.28
CA MET A 299 -5.49 10.31 -4.44
C MET A 299 -5.24 8.83 -4.11
N MET A 300 -4.10 8.53 -3.48
CA MET A 300 -3.75 7.18 -2.99
C MET A 300 -4.74 6.68 -1.93
N GLY A 301 -5.11 7.54 -0.99
CA GLY A 301 -6.08 7.25 0.06
C GLY A 301 -7.48 6.98 -0.49
N THR A 302 -7.92 7.76 -1.48
CA THR A 302 -9.18 7.52 -2.22
C THR A 302 -9.18 6.11 -2.81
N SER A 303 -8.13 5.74 -3.55
CA SER A 303 -7.97 4.42 -4.19
C SER A 303 -7.82 3.26 -3.19
N ALA A 304 -7.59 3.52 -1.90
CA ALA A 304 -7.34 2.55 -0.83
C ALA A 304 -8.32 2.64 0.37
N SER A 305 -9.44 3.35 0.21
CA SER A 305 -10.38 3.66 1.30
C SER A 305 -11.38 2.51 1.59
N LEU A 306 -10.86 1.36 2.05
CA LEU A 306 -11.66 0.15 2.32
C LEU A 306 -12.42 0.19 3.68
N PHE A 307 -12.45 1.34 4.36
CA PHE A 307 -12.96 1.46 5.73
C PHE A 307 -14.45 1.09 5.85
N ASN A 308 -15.28 1.47 4.88
CA ASN A 308 -16.72 1.22 4.85
C ASN A 308 -17.11 -0.27 4.92
N GLN A 309 -16.31 -1.17 4.33
CA GLN A 309 -16.58 -2.61 4.30
C GLN A 309 -16.11 -3.36 5.55
N LEU A 310 -15.34 -2.69 6.41
CA LEU A 310 -14.66 -3.29 7.56
C LEU A 310 -15.10 -2.68 8.90
N PHE A 311 -15.72 -1.51 8.88
CA PHE A 311 -16.27 -0.85 10.06
C PHE A 311 -17.55 -1.53 10.54
N ASP A 312 -17.46 -2.18 11.70
CA ASP A 312 -18.63 -2.51 12.49
C ASP A 312 -19.06 -1.28 13.29
N PHE A 313 -19.90 -0.44 12.67
CA PHE A 313 -20.49 0.76 13.27
C PHE A 313 -21.33 0.46 14.54
N ALA A 314 -21.77 -0.78 14.76
CA ALA A 314 -22.50 -1.15 15.97
C ALA A 314 -21.56 -1.46 17.15
N ARG A 315 -20.28 -1.73 16.89
CA ARG A 315 -19.26 -2.07 17.90
C ARG A 315 -18.09 -1.10 17.98
N ASN A 316 -17.94 -0.17 17.03
CA ASN A 316 -16.73 0.65 16.82
C ASN A 316 -15.47 -0.22 16.73
N THR A 317 -15.51 -1.28 15.94
CA THR A 317 -14.39 -2.20 15.69
C THR A 317 -14.16 -2.37 14.19
N ILE A 318 -12.90 -2.51 13.78
CA ILE A 318 -12.53 -2.74 12.38
C ILE A 318 -12.16 -4.22 12.21
N ALA A 319 -12.86 -4.93 11.34
CA ALA A 319 -12.61 -6.35 11.11
C ALA A 319 -11.27 -6.61 10.40
N GLY A 320 -10.55 -7.66 10.79
CA GLY A 320 -9.36 -8.16 10.09
C GLY A 320 -8.01 -7.56 10.52
N PHE A 321 -8.00 -6.52 11.36
CA PHE A 321 -6.78 -5.91 11.93
C PHE A 321 -6.40 -6.56 13.27
N SER A 322 -5.16 -6.31 13.74
CA SER A 322 -4.79 -6.61 15.14
C SER A 322 -5.50 -5.65 16.11
N ASP A 323 -5.62 -6.02 17.39
CA ASP A 323 -6.25 -5.15 18.40
C ASP A 323 -5.55 -3.78 18.50
N SER A 324 -4.21 -3.74 18.39
CA SER A 324 -3.43 -2.50 18.41
C SER A 324 -3.59 -1.66 17.15
N ASP A 325 -3.56 -2.29 15.96
CA ASP A 325 -3.72 -1.56 14.70
C ASP A 325 -5.14 -1.01 14.57
N SER A 326 -6.15 -1.80 14.97
CA SER A 326 -7.55 -1.37 15.04
C SER A 326 -7.70 -0.12 15.89
N ALA A 327 -7.12 -0.13 17.09
CA ALA A 327 -7.23 0.98 18.03
C ALA A 327 -6.45 2.24 17.56
N GLY A 328 -5.31 2.07 16.85
CA GLY A 328 -4.61 3.18 16.20
C GLY A 328 -5.42 3.84 15.08
N LEU A 329 -6.01 3.03 14.19
CA LEU A 329 -6.86 3.52 13.10
C LEU A 329 -8.15 4.18 13.62
N LEU A 330 -8.81 3.56 14.62
CA LEU A 330 -9.95 4.15 15.31
C LEU A 330 -9.61 5.48 15.98
N TYR A 331 -8.39 5.62 16.52
CA TYR A 331 -7.92 6.87 17.11
C TYR A 331 -7.78 7.98 16.05
N VAL A 332 -7.12 7.70 14.92
CA VAL A 332 -7.01 8.64 13.79
C VAL A 332 -8.39 9.08 13.29
N LEU A 333 -9.28 8.13 13.03
CA LEU A 333 -10.64 8.42 12.60
C LEU A 333 -11.37 9.28 13.64
N SER A 334 -11.32 8.91 14.92
CA SER A 334 -11.99 9.67 15.99
C SER A 334 -11.53 11.13 16.10
N ARG A 335 -10.29 11.45 15.70
CA ARG A 335 -9.80 12.84 15.61
C ARG A 335 -10.36 13.57 14.39
N GLN A 336 -10.36 12.94 13.21
CA GLN A 336 -11.01 13.50 12.01
C GLN A 336 -12.50 13.78 12.24
N LEU A 337 -13.20 12.88 12.93
CA LEU A 337 -14.63 12.98 13.29
C LEU A 337 -14.96 14.04 14.35
N GLN A 338 -13.97 14.68 14.96
CA GLN A 338 -14.18 15.86 15.81
C GLN A 338 -14.23 17.15 14.98
N GLU A 339 -13.63 17.17 13.78
CA GLU A 339 -13.48 18.38 12.96
C GLU A 339 -14.42 18.41 11.74
N VAL A 340 -14.87 17.26 11.21
CA VAL A 340 -15.55 17.18 9.89
C VAL A 340 -16.95 16.52 9.91
N ARG A 341 -17.79 16.79 10.91
CA ARG A 341 -19.12 16.15 11.13
C ARG A 341 -20.25 16.50 10.14
N THR A 342 -19.97 16.70 8.85
CA THR A 342 -21.00 17.12 7.88
C THR A 342 -21.36 16.09 6.81
N ARG A 343 -20.69 14.92 6.76
CA ARG A 343 -20.77 13.98 5.62
C ARG A 343 -20.61 12.52 6.04
N ALA A 344 -20.58 11.62 5.06
CA ALA A 344 -20.26 10.21 5.26
C ALA A 344 -18.79 10.05 5.70
N ASP A 345 -18.61 9.32 6.80
CA ASP A 345 -17.36 9.19 7.56
C ASP A 345 -16.45 8.05 7.06
N ASP A 346 -16.91 7.29 6.07
CA ASP A 346 -16.34 6.02 5.61
C ASP A 346 -15.88 6.02 4.14
N VAL A 347 -15.93 7.18 3.48
CA VAL A 347 -15.68 7.38 2.04
C VAL A 347 -14.77 8.59 1.78
N ALA A 348 -14.06 8.57 0.65
CA ALA A 348 -13.39 9.75 0.14
C ALA A 348 -14.43 10.69 -0.52
N ASN A 349 -14.72 11.80 0.15
CA ASN A 349 -15.72 12.78 -0.29
C ASN A 349 -15.12 13.75 -1.33
N TRP A 350 -15.51 13.61 -2.61
CA TRP A 350 -15.04 14.47 -3.71
C TRP A 350 -16.11 15.49 -4.14
N PRO A 351 -15.79 16.76 -4.43
CA PRO A 351 -16.73 17.66 -5.10
C PRO A 351 -17.14 17.03 -6.43
N SER A 352 -18.43 16.92 -6.73
CA SER A 352 -18.84 16.32 -8.02
C SER A 352 -18.57 17.32 -9.15
N PRO A 353 -17.71 17.00 -10.12
CA PRO A 353 -17.59 17.78 -11.35
C PRO A 353 -18.70 17.37 -12.34
N PHE A 354 -19.35 16.23 -12.15
CA PHE A 354 -20.25 15.61 -13.11
C PHE A 354 -21.73 15.92 -12.86
N ASN A 355 -22.03 16.88 -11.97
CA ASN A 355 -23.39 17.30 -11.67
C ASN A 355 -24.11 17.83 -12.93
N GLY A 356 -25.30 17.31 -13.21
CA GLY A 356 -26.11 17.58 -14.41
C GLY A 356 -25.69 16.81 -15.67
N LEU A 357 -24.61 16.01 -15.62
CA LEU A 357 -24.18 15.21 -16.78
C LEU A 357 -24.88 13.86 -16.84
N ASN A 358 -25.36 13.51 -18.04
CA ASN A 358 -26.00 12.23 -18.33
C ASN A 358 -27.11 11.79 -17.33
N PRO A 359 -28.10 12.66 -17.03
CA PRO A 359 -29.15 12.45 -16.00
C PRO A 359 -30.13 11.29 -16.26
N ARG A 360 -29.88 10.44 -17.27
CA ARG A 360 -30.65 9.24 -17.58
C ARG A 360 -29.86 7.94 -17.39
N THR A 361 -28.54 8.04 -17.22
CA THR A 361 -27.63 6.88 -17.21
C THR A 361 -26.60 6.96 -16.09
N PHE A 362 -26.13 8.15 -15.73
CA PHE A 362 -25.24 8.35 -14.59
C PHE A 362 -26.06 8.50 -13.30
N GLU A 363 -25.81 7.59 -12.36
CA GLU A 363 -26.53 7.44 -11.10
C GLU A 363 -26.39 8.65 -10.17
N ASP A 364 -25.22 9.29 -10.15
CA ASP A 364 -24.91 10.45 -9.29
C ASP A 364 -25.01 11.79 -10.04
N SER A 365 -25.74 11.84 -11.18
CA SER A 365 -25.94 13.07 -11.98
C SER A 365 -26.44 14.25 -11.14
N ASP A 366 -27.36 14.03 -10.20
CA ASP A 366 -27.93 15.12 -9.40
C ASP A 366 -27.10 15.41 -8.13
N ALA A 367 -26.04 14.63 -7.87
CA ALA A 367 -25.20 14.80 -6.70
C ALA A 367 -24.18 15.94 -6.85
N THR A 368 -23.94 16.68 -5.77
CA THR A 368 -22.93 17.75 -5.69
C THR A 368 -21.60 17.27 -5.10
N TRP A 369 -21.58 16.04 -4.59
CA TRP A 369 -20.44 15.32 -4.06
C TRP A 369 -20.46 13.89 -4.62
N LEU A 370 -19.31 13.23 -4.69
CA LEU A 370 -19.16 11.81 -4.98
C LEU A 370 -18.63 11.11 -3.73
N GLU A 371 -19.13 9.91 -3.45
CA GLU A 371 -18.69 9.04 -2.37
C GLU A 371 -17.74 7.97 -2.93
N LEU A 372 -16.45 8.31 -3.05
CA LEU A 372 -15.45 7.41 -3.64
C LEU A 372 -14.84 6.44 -2.62
N LEU A 373 -14.43 5.28 -3.11
CA LEU A 373 -14.02 4.11 -2.34
C LEU A 373 -12.79 3.42 -2.94
N ASP A 374 -12.20 2.49 -2.16
CA ASP A 374 -11.16 1.58 -2.64
C ASP A 374 -11.60 0.91 -3.95
N GLY A 375 -10.76 0.95 -4.99
CA GLY A 375 -11.09 0.46 -6.33
C GLY A 375 -11.30 -1.05 -6.43
N SER A 376 -11.13 -1.81 -5.34
CA SER A 376 -11.47 -3.23 -5.25
C SER A 376 -12.89 -3.51 -4.75
N SER A 377 -13.66 -2.46 -4.43
CA SER A 377 -14.89 -2.57 -3.63
C SER A 377 -16.03 -3.36 -4.31
N ASN A 378 -16.01 -3.46 -5.63
CA ASN A 378 -16.94 -4.25 -6.44
C ASN A 378 -16.45 -5.67 -6.81
N GLN A 379 -15.33 -6.13 -6.21
CA GLN A 379 -14.54 -7.35 -6.50
C GLN A 379 -13.66 -7.32 -7.77
N GLU A 380 -13.59 -6.22 -8.53
CA GLU A 380 -12.58 -6.01 -9.57
C GLU A 380 -11.21 -5.63 -8.95
N ASN A 381 -10.67 -6.48 -8.06
CA ASN A 381 -9.43 -6.19 -7.31
C ASN A 381 -8.19 -5.96 -8.20
N ILE A 382 -8.27 -6.18 -9.51
CA ILE A 382 -7.25 -5.82 -10.50
C ILE A 382 -7.78 -4.65 -11.35
N PRO A 383 -7.04 -3.54 -11.50
CA PRO A 383 -7.48 -2.37 -12.27
C PRO A 383 -7.38 -2.60 -13.79
N TYR A 384 -8.22 -3.48 -14.31
CA TYR A 384 -8.30 -3.81 -15.74
C TYR A 384 -9.04 -2.77 -16.56
N SER A 385 -10.15 -2.20 -16.04
CA SER A 385 -11.03 -1.30 -16.80
C SER A 385 -10.25 -0.27 -17.66
N PRO A 386 -9.27 0.47 -17.09
CA PRO A 386 -8.53 1.46 -17.88
C PRO A 386 -7.74 0.86 -19.04
N LEU A 387 -7.18 -0.34 -18.87
CA LEU A 387 -6.36 -1.02 -19.87
C LEU A 387 -7.18 -1.53 -21.06
N PHE A 388 -8.47 -1.83 -20.87
CA PHE A 388 -9.35 -2.28 -21.94
C PHE A 388 -10.07 -1.15 -22.69
N VAL A 389 -9.89 0.13 -22.32
CA VAL A 389 -10.46 1.28 -23.03
C VAL A 389 -10.05 1.25 -24.51
N ARG A 390 -11.00 1.30 -25.46
CA ARG A 390 -10.68 1.08 -26.88
C ARG A 390 -9.73 2.12 -27.44
N SER A 391 -9.91 3.39 -27.09
CA SER A 391 -9.01 4.48 -27.52
C SER A 391 -7.59 4.37 -26.98
N ARG A 392 -7.31 3.49 -25.99
CA ARG A 392 -5.93 3.15 -25.60
C ARG A 392 -5.29 2.09 -26.49
N GLU A 393 -6.08 1.26 -27.17
CA GLU A 393 -5.62 0.26 -28.16
C GLU A 393 -4.46 -0.62 -27.62
N LEU A 394 -4.63 -1.20 -26.42
CA LEU A 394 -3.67 -2.18 -25.93
C LEU A 394 -3.75 -3.49 -26.73
N ASP A 395 -2.57 -4.08 -26.94
CA ASP A 395 -2.39 -5.39 -27.55
C ASP A 395 -2.13 -6.48 -26.49
N VAL A 396 -1.43 -6.10 -25.41
CA VAL A 396 -1.00 -7.00 -24.34
C VAL A 396 -1.29 -6.35 -22.99
N ILE A 397 -1.83 -7.14 -22.06
CA ILE A 397 -2.05 -6.74 -20.67
C ILE A 397 -1.28 -7.70 -19.76
N VAL A 398 -0.42 -7.18 -18.90
CA VAL A 398 0.29 -7.94 -17.88
C VAL A 398 -0.46 -7.77 -16.56
N THR A 399 -1.05 -8.86 -16.09
CA THR A 399 -1.67 -8.94 -14.77
C THR A 399 -0.61 -9.35 -13.76
N ILE A 400 -0.33 -8.47 -12.81
CA ILE A 400 0.28 -8.84 -11.54
C ILE A 400 -0.87 -9.18 -10.60
N GLU A 401 -0.85 -10.34 -9.96
CA GLU A 401 -1.99 -10.85 -9.19
C GLU A 401 -1.60 -11.24 -7.75
N GLY A 402 -1.66 -10.27 -6.84
CA GLY A 402 -1.27 -10.35 -5.41
C GLY A 402 -2.44 -10.41 -4.40
N SER A 403 -3.63 -10.78 -4.83
CA SER A 403 -4.86 -10.89 -4.02
C SER A 403 -4.78 -12.02 -2.98
N ALA A 404 -5.76 -12.06 -2.07
CA ALA A 404 -5.89 -13.08 -1.04
C ALA A 404 -7.36 -13.49 -0.95
N ASP A 405 -7.76 -14.41 -1.82
CA ASP A 405 -9.17 -14.67 -2.10
C ASP A 405 -9.71 -15.93 -1.40
N ASP A 406 -8.82 -16.88 -1.07
CA ASP A 406 -9.18 -18.12 -0.37
C ASP A 406 -8.79 -18.13 1.12
N ALA A 407 -9.21 -19.17 1.84
CA ALA A 407 -8.93 -19.36 3.27
C ALA A 407 -7.43 -19.51 3.61
N THR A 408 -6.56 -19.61 2.60
CA THR A 408 -5.09 -19.66 2.71
C THR A 408 -4.42 -18.41 2.12
N ALA A 409 -5.19 -17.34 1.86
CA ALA A 409 -4.74 -16.05 1.34
C ALA A 409 -4.01 -16.11 -0.02
N TRP A 410 -4.38 -17.07 -0.87
CA TRP A 410 -3.91 -17.16 -2.26
C TRP A 410 -4.95 -16.58 -3.24
N PRO A 411 -4.55 -15.97 -4.38
CA PRO A 411 -5.47 -15.55 -5.44
C PRO A 411 -6.24 -16.73 -6.03
N ASN A 412 -7.55 -16.64 -6.21
CA ASN A 412 -8.39 -17.71 -6.77
C ASN A 412 -9.03 -17.33 -8.12
N GLY A 413 -8.72 -16.15 -8.67
CA GLY A 413 -9.29 -15.67 -9.93
C GLY A 413 -10.58 -14.85 -9.79
N THR A 414 -10.99 -14.47 -8.57
CA THR A 414 -12.16 -13.61 -8.35
C THR A 414 -12.06 -12.29 -9.12
N GLY A 415 -10.95 -11.56 -9.00
CA GLY A 415 -10.72 -10.30 -9.74
C GLY A 415 -10.91 -10.42 -11.26
N PRO A 416 -10.21 -11.34 -11.96
CA PRO A 416 -10.42 -11.58 -13.38
C PRO A 416 -11.85 -11.98 -13.75
N ILE A 417 -12.53 -12.80 -12.94
CA ILE A 417 -13.91 -13.25 -13.21
C ILE A 417 -14.90 -12.09 -13.11
N PHE A 418 -14.80 -11.25 -12.06
CA PHE A 418 -15.70 -10.10 -11.89
C PHE A 418 -15.45 -9.03 -12.97
N SER A 419 -14.18 -8.81 -13.33
CA SER A 419 -13.84 -7.89 -14.42
C SER A 419 -14.33 -8.40 -15.77
N ALA A 420 -14.10 -9.68 -16.11
CA ALA A 420 -14.61 -10.28 -17.34
C ALA A 420 -16.15 -10.23 -17.43
N ARG A 421 -16.83 -10.41 -16.28
CA ARG A 421 -18.28 -10.26 -16.18
C ARG A 421 -18.69 -8.82 -16.50
N ARG A 422 -18.15 -7.81 -15.78
CA ARG A 422 -18.44 -6.37 -16.00
C ARG A 422 -18.14 -5.95 -17.44
N GLN A 423 -17.04 -6.45 -18.00
CA GLN A 423 -16.65 -6.26 -19.40
C GLN A 423 -17.76 -6.68 -20.38
N SER A 424 -18.32 -7.86 -20.15
CA SER A 424 -19.32 -8.48 -21.02
C SER A 424 -20.71 -7.86 -20.90
N THR A 425 -21.09 -7.38 -19.70
CA THR A 425 -22.45 -6.90 -19.40
C THR A 425 -22.61 -5.38 -19.48
N ILE A 426 -21.63 -4.62 -19.00
CA ILE A 426 -21.73 -3.16 -18.84
C ILE A 426 -20.79 -2.46 -19.83
N LEU A 427 -19.52 -2.84 -19.88
CA LEU A 427 -18.48 -2.10 -20.61
C LEU A 427 -18.39 -2.41 -22.10
N ARG A 428 -19.19 -3.35 -22.61
CA ARG A 428 -19.22 -3.76 -24.02
C ARG A 428 -19.45 -2.60 -25.01
N ALA A 429 -20.02 -1.48 -24.56
CA ALA A 429 -20.18 -0.29 -25.40
C ALA A 429 -18.87 0.51 -25.58
N SER A 430 -17.97 0.52 -24.60
CA SER A 430 -16.77 1.39 -24.54
C SER A 430 -15.41 0.67 -24.54
N HIS A 431 -15.36 -0.62 -24.22
CA HIS A 431 -14.09 -1.33 -24.01
C HIS A 431 -13.87 -2.52 -24.97
N GLN A 432 -12.63 -2.98 -25.10
CA GLN A 432 -12.26 -4.22 -25.81
C GLN A 432 -12.86 -5.45 -25.09
N GLN A 433 -12.93 -6.61 -25.75
CA GLN A 433 -13.45 -7.83 -25.09
C GLN A 433 -12.40 -8.42 -24.14
N PHE A 434 -12.85 -9.10 -23.08
CA PHE A 434 -11.99 -9.88 -22.20
C PHE A 434 -11.70 -11.25 -22.87
N PRO A 435 -10.46 -11.76 -22.84
CA PRO A 435 -10.17 -13.08 -23.40
C PRO A 435 -10.78 -14.23 -22.58
N PRO A 436 -10.86 -15.45 -23.14
CA PRO A 436 -11.27 -16.63 -22.39
C PRO A 436 -10.37 -16.92 -21.18
N ILE A 437 -11.00 -17.06 -20.02
CA ILE A 437 -10.40 -17.45 -18.72
C ILE A 437 -11.24 -18.58 -18.09
N PRO A 438 -10.77 -19.28 -17.04
CA PRO A 438 -11.63 -20.21 -16.29
C PRO A 438 -12.84 -19.46 -15.69
N PRO A 439 -14.06 -20.02 -15.76
CA PRO A 439 -15.29 -19.26 -15.46
C PRO A 439 -15.61 -19.14 -13.96
N THR A 440 -14.93 -19.88 -13.09
CA THR A 440 -15.20 -19.93 -11.63
C THR A 440 -13.89 -20.01 -10.84
N PRO A 441 -13.88 -19.61 -9.55
CA PRO A 441 -12.72 -19.77 -8.69
C PRO A 441 -12.25 -21.22 -8.57
N ASP A 442 -13.19 -22.17 -8.48
CA ASP A 442 -12.88 -23.60 -8.49
C ASP A 442 -12.16 -24.02 -9.78
N ALA A 443 -12.58 -23.51 -10.95
CA ALA A 443 -11.89 -23.79 -12.21
C ALA A 443 -10.47 -23.19 -12.26
N PHE A 444 -10.24 -22.00 -11.69
CA PHE A 444 -8.89 -21.43 -11.51
C PHE A 444 -8.00 -22.32 -10.62
N ILE A 445 -8.58 -22.94 -9.59
CA ILE A 445 -7.90 -23.88 -8.68
C ILE A 445 -7.63 -25.21 -9.37
N GLU A 446 -8.63 -25.83 -9.99
CA GLU A 446 -8.55 -27.15 -10.63
C GLU A 446 -7.62 -27.16 -11.84
N THR A 447 -7.64 -26.11 -12.64
CA THR A 447 -6.72 -25.98 -13.77
C THR A 447 -5.30 -25.60 -13.36
N GLY A 448 -5.14 -25.10 -12.12
CA GLY A 448 -3.87 -24.67 -11.55
C GLY A 448 -3.31 -23.37 -12.11
N VAL A 449 -4.06 -22.62 -12.95
CA VAL A 449 -3.59 -21.33 -13.49
C VAL A 449 -3.29 -20.31 -12.39
N ARG A 450 -3.91 -20.45 -11.21
CA ARG A 450 -3.62 -19.63 -10.02
C ARG A 450 -2.22 -19.84 -9.42
N ALA A 451 -1.48 -20.86 -9.84
CA ALA A 451 -0.22 -21.28 -9.20
C ALA A 451 0.99 -21.29 -10.17
N ARG A 452 0.86 -20.62 -11.32
CA ARG A 452 1.89 -20.49 -12.36
C ARG A 452 1.62 -19.28 -13.26
N PRO A 453 2.64 -18.73 -13.96
CA PRO A 453 2.40 -17.86 -15.09
C PRO A 453 1.47 -18.52 -16.12
N THR A 454 0.51 -17.77 -16.66
CA THR A 454 -0.47 -18.26 -17.65
C THR A 454 -0.71 -17.18 -18.71
N PHE A 455 -0.85 -17.56 -19.97
CA PHE A 455 -1.27 -16.66 -21.05
C PHE A 455 -2.74 -16.91 -21.40
N PHE A 456 -3.57 -15.85 -21.44
CA PHE A 456 -4.97 -15.93 -21.87
C PHE A 456 -5.17 -15.23 -23.21
N GLY A 457 -6.14 -15.71 -24.01
CA GLY A 457 -6.48 -15.11 -25.31
C GLY A 457 -5.43 -15.30 -26.41
N CYS A 458 -4.59 -16.32 -26.28
CA CYS A 458 -3.37 -16.54 -27.09
C CYS A 458 -3.64 -16.53 -28.60
N ASP A 459 -4.69 -17.23 -29.03
CA ASP A 459 -5.01 -17.48 -30.43
C ASP A 459 -6.36 -16.83 -30.81
N PRO A 460 -6.37 -15.52 -31.13
CA PRO A 460 -7.56 -14.82 -31.60
C PRO A 460 -7.96 -15.30 -33.00
N ILE A 461 -9.26 -15.26 -33.31
CA ILE A 461 -9.80 -15.66 -34.62
C ILE A 461 -10.06 -14.48 -35.56
N GLN A 462 -9.93 -13.23 -35.09
CA GLN A 462 -10.09 -12.01 -35.91
C GLN A 462 -8.76 -11.28 -36.14
N THR A 463 -8.74 -10.40 -37.13
CA THR A 463 -7.65 -9.45 -37.39
C THR A 463 -8.28 -8.11 -37.79
N PRO A 464 -8.21 -7.05 -36.95
CA PRO A 464 -7.53 -7.00 -35.65
C PRO A 464 -8.10 -8.00 -34.61
N PRO A 465 -7.30 -8.41 -33.61
CA PRO A 465 -7.75 -9.32 -32.55
C PRO A 465 -8.95 -8.78 -31.78
N GLU A 466 -9.85 -9.68 -31.39
CA GLU A 466 -11.05 -9.38 -30.63
C GLU A 466 -10.79 -9.07 -29.14
N TRP A 467 -9.61 -9.44 -28.62
CA TRP A 467 -9.11 -9.17 -27.27
C TRP A 467 -7.56 -9.04 -27.24
N PRO A 468 -7.00 -8.31 -26.26
CA PRO A 468 -5.57 -8.31 -26.00
C PRO A 468 -5.10 -9.70 -25.51
N LEU A 469 -3.82 -10.01 -25.69
CA LEU A 469 -3.21 -11.16 -25.00
C LEU A 469 -2.97 -10.79 -23.53
N MET A 470 -3.35 -11.64 -22.59
CA MET A 470 -3.10 -11.38 -21.18
C MET A 470 -1.99 -12.28 -20.64
N ILE A 471 -1.00 -11.68 -20.00
CA ILE A 471 0.09 -12.36 -19.29
C ILE A 471 -0.24 -12.31 -17.80
N TYR A 472 -0.66 -13.43 -17.22
CA TYR A 472 -1.11 -13.52 -15.84
C TYR A 472 0.00 -14.07 -14.93
N LEU A 473 0.43 -13.26 -13.96
CA LEU A 473 1.50 -13.54 -13.00
C LEU A 473 0.92 -13.56 -11.57
N PRO A 474 0.50 -14.73 -11.05
CA PRO A 474 -0.13 -14.85 -9.74
C PRO A 474 0.88 -15.05 -8.61
N ASN A 475 0.53 -14.51 -7.44
CA ASN A 475 1.14 -14.88 -6.18
C ASN A 475 0.81 -16.34 -5.91
N ALA A 476 1.86 -17.15 -5.74
CA ALA A 476 1.76 -18.60 -5.68
C ALA A 476 2.81 -19.16 -4.72
N PRO A 477 2.59 -20.36 -4.16
CA PRO A 477 3.64 -21.06 -3.43
C PRO A 477 4.93 -21.20 -4.23
N PRO A 478 6.12 -21.16 -3.60
CA PRO A 478 7.39 -21.44 -4.28
C PRO A 478 7.39 -22.78 -5.05
N ILE A 479 7.97 -22.80 -6.24
CA ILE A 479 7.98 -24.00 -7.12
C ILE A 479 8.87 -25.13 -6.59
N ASN A 480 9.93 -24.76 -5.88
CA ASN A 480 10.90 -25.66 -5.25
C ASN A 480 10.42 -26.30 -3.93
N GLY A 481 9.19 -25.99 -3.49
CA GLY A 481 8.65 -26.49 -2.22
C GLY A 481 9.18 -25.77 -0.97
N ASP A 482 9.80 -24.59 -1.11
CA ASP A 482 10.13 -23.74 0.04
C ASP A 482 8.87 -23.29 0.80
N ASP A 483 9.08 -22.92 2.06
CA ASP A 483 8.01 -22.43 2.94
C ASP A 483 7.48 -21.07 2.42
N PRO A 484 6.17 -20.94 2.11
CA PRO A 484 5.62 -19.70 1.55
C PRO A 484 5.56 -18.58 2.59
N VAL A 485 6.05 -17.39 2.22
CA VAL A 485 5.99 -16.19 3.10
C VAL A 485 5.16 -15.05 2.51
N THR A 486 4.57 -15.23 1.32
CA THR A 486 3.92 -14.17 0.54
C THR A 486 2.40 -14.07 0.70
N ASN A 487 1.75 -15.12 1.21
CA ASN A 487 0.31 -15.18 1.45
C ASN A 487 -0.07 -14.66 2.85
N THR A 488 0.37 -13.45 3.16
CA THR A 488 0.00 -12.75 4.40
C THR A 488 -1.43 -12.21 4.37
N ALA A 489 -2.00 -11.95 5.54
CA ALA A 489 -3.28 -11.23 5.64
C ALA A 489 -3.19 -9.83 5.00
N THR A 490 -4.29 -9.38 4.39
CA THR A 490 -4.37 -8.05 3.74
C THR A 490 -4.06 -6.89 4.69
N PHE A 491 -4.37 -7.06 5.98
CA PHE A 491 -4.16 -6.07 7.03
C PHE A 491 -2.90 -6.33 7.88
N ALA A 492 -1.93 -7.08 7.35
CA ALA A 492 -0.57 -7.05 7.87
C ALA A 492 0.03 -5.67 7.60
N LEU A 493 0.04 -4.80 8.62
CA LEU A 493 0.48 -3.40 8.53
C LEU A 493 1.97 -3.17 8.81
N SER A 494 2.71 -4.23 9.12
CA SER A 494 4.17 -4.21 9.23
C SER A 494 4.78 -5.56 8.83
N TYR A 495 6.05 -5.51 8.40
CA TYR A 495 6.88 -6.62 7.97
C TYR A 495 8.28 -6.35 8.48
N THR A 496 8.93 -7.30 9.16
CA THR A 496 10.36 -7.09 9.48
C THR A 496 11.17 -7.04 8.19
N GLN A 497 12.38 -6.45 8.26
CA GLN A 497 13.33 -6.46 7.16
C GLN A 497 13.71 -7.89 6.71
N LYS A 498 13.58 -8.90 7.59
CA LYS A 498 13.77 -10.32 7.25
C LYS A 498 12.62 -10.83 6.41
N HIS A 499 11.38 -10.62 6.85
CA HIS A 499 10.18 -11.01 6.10
C HIS A 499 10.14 -10.31 4.75
N GLN A 500 10.33 -8.99 4.72
CA GLN A 500 10.35 -8.19 3.49
C GLN A 500 11.36 -8.73 2.46
N LYS A 501 12.59 -9.07 2.86
CA LYS A 501 13.57 -9.67 1.95
C LYS A 501 13.14 -11.02 1.40
N LEU A 502 12.71 -11.94 2.27
CA LEU A 502 12.26 -13.28 1.84
C LEU A 502 11.01 -13.20 0.95
N PHE A 503 10.11 -12.25 1.21
CA PHE A 503 8.96 -11.95 0.37
C PHE A 503 9.42 -11.50 -1.02
N PHE A 504 10.30 -10.50 -1.09
CA PHE A 504 10.84 -10.00 -2.36
C PHE A 504 11.58 -11.07 -3.16
N ASP A 505 12.43 -11.87 -2.52
CA ASP A 505 13.17 -12.95 -3.19
C ASP A 505 12.23 -14.05 -3.71
N GLN A 506 11.19 -14.44 -2.96
CA GLN A 506 10.19 -15.40 -3.44
C GLN A 506 9.40 -14.87 -4.65
N VAL A 507 8.93 -13.62 -4.60
CA VAL A 507 8.17 -13.03 -5.71
C VAL A 507 9.04 -12.76 -6.93
N PHE A 508 10.29 -12.33 -6.73
CA PHE A 508 11.27 -12.20 -7.82
C PHE A 508 11.48 -13.54 -8.53
N ASN A 509 11.67 -14.63 -7.78
CA ASN A 509 11.80 -15.97 -8.35
C ASN A 509 10.52 -16.40 -9.10
N LEU A 510 9.33 -16.24 -8.51
CA LEU A 510 8.05 -16.54 -9.19
C LEU A 510 7.88 -15.76 -10.51
N THR A 511 8.38 -14.52 -10.56
CA THR A 511 8.28 -13.62 -11.73
C THR A 511 9.32 -13.95 -12.82
N THR A 512 10.42 -14.60 -12.48
CA THR A 512 11.57 -14.80 -13.39
C THR A 512 11.77 -16.24 -13.86
N GLN A 513 11.12 -17.22 -13.23
CA GLN A 513 11.49 -18.64 -13.36
C GLN A 513 10.47 -19.54 -14.10
N GLY A 514 9.23 -19.09 -14.34
CA GLY A 514 8.22 -19.91 -15.00
C GLY A 514 7.88 -21.22 -14.26
N PHE A 515 7.55 -22.27 -15.01
CA PHE A 515 7.33 -23.61 -14.45
C PHE A 515 7.57 -24.71 -15.49
N THR A 516 8.15 -25.84 -15.08
CA THR A 516 8.16 -27.06 -15.90
C THR A 516 7.00 -27.99 -15.50
N PRO A 517 6.12 -28.43 -16.42
CA PRO A 517 5.03 -29.35 -16.11
C PRO A 517 5.48 -30.65 -15.43
N ASN A 518 4.74 -31.09 -14.41
CA ASN A 518 5.02 -32.29 -13.59
C ASN A 518 6.37 -32.26 -12.85
N SER A 519 6.93 -31.06 -12.61
CA SER A 519 8.23 -30.86 -11.97
C SER A 519 8.16 -29.78 -10.88
N GLN A 520 9.16 -29.79 -9.99
CA GLN A 520 9.44 -28.72 -9.01
C GLN A 520 10.60 -27.82 -9.47
N LEU A 521 10.99 -27.94 -10.75
CA LEU A 521 12.07 -27.15 -11.35
C LEU A 521 11.50 -25.95 -12.13
N PRO A 522 12.25 -24.82 -12.14
CA PRO A 522 11.95 -23.68 -13.00
C PRO A 522 12.06 -24.07 -14.48
N ASP A 523 11.46 -23.27 -15.36
CA ASP A 523 11.62 -23.39 -16.80
C ASP A 523 12.78 -22.49 -17.27
N PRO A 524 13.89 -23.06 -17.78
CA PRO A 524 15.03 -22.27 -18.23
C PRO A 524 14.73 -21.39 -19.45
N ASN A 525 13.62 -21.62 -20.15
CA ASN A 525 13.20 -20.81 -21.30
C ASN A 525 12.15 -19.74 -20.95
N PHE A 526 11.78 -19.57 -19.68
CA PHE A 526 10.65 -18.71 -19.32
C PHE A 526 10.80 -17.26 -19.81
N GLY A 527 11.99 -16.67 -19.74
CA GLY A 527 12.26 -15.34 -20.29
C GLY A 527 11.93 -15.24 -21.78
N VAL A 528 12.36 -16.23 -22.58
CA VAL A 528 12.02 -16.33 -24.01
C VAL A 528 10.52 -16.51 -24.21
N CYS A 529 9.85 -17.29 -23.35
CA CYS A 529 8.40 -17.45 -23.41
C CYS A 529 7.63 -16.17 -23.08
N LEU A 530 8.13 -15.37 -22.15
CA LEU A 530 7.58 -14.05 -21.80
C LEU A 530 7.79 -13.05 -22.95
N GLN A 531 8.99 -13.02 -23.55
CA GLN A 531 9.29 -12.24 -24.75
C GLN A 531 8.37 -12.64 -25.92
N CYS A 532 8.20 -13.93 -26.17
CA CYS A 532 7.29 -14.49 -27.16
C CYS A 532 5.84 -14.03 -26.96
N ALA A 533 5.33 -14.08 -25.73
CA ALA A 533 3.98 -13.61 -25.42
C ALA A 533 3.82 -12.11 -25.63
N ALA A 534 4.80 -11.32 -25.18
CA ALA A 534 4.78 -9.87 -25.29
C ALA A 534 4.86 -9.39 -26.75
N ILE A 535 5.64 -10.06 -27.62
CA ILE A 535 5.79 -9.70 -29.04
C ILE A 535 4.71 -10.30 -29.97
N ASP A 536 3.92 -11.31 -29.52
CA ASP A 536 3.09 -12.11 -30.44
C ASP A 536 2.10 -11.27 -31.27
N ARG A 537 1.56 -10.20 -30.67
CA ARG A 537 0.60 -9.32 -31.35
C ARG A 537 1.20 -8.46 -32.47
N ALA A 538 2.51 -8.22 -32.50
CA ALA A 538 3.16 -7.49 -33.61
C ALA A 538 2.97 -8.20 -34.95
N ARG A 539 2.95 -9.54 -34.91
CA ARG A 539 2.75 -10.41 -36.09
C ARG A 539 1.40 -10.18 -36.75
N LEU A 540 0.37 -9.88 -35.96
CA LEU A 540 -1.00 -9.65 -36.44
C LEU A 540 -1.19 -8.22 -36.99
N LYS A 541 -0.21 -7.32 -36.81
CA LYS A 541 -0.21 -5.96 -37.36
C LYS A 541 0.50 -5.83 -38.71
N ILE A 542 1.21 -6.86 -39.16
CA ILE A 542 1.96 -6.85 -40.43
C ILE A 542 1.32 -7.78 -41.47
N THR A 543 1.49 -7.45 -42.76
CA THR A 543 0.92 -8.19 -43.88
C THR A 543 2.01 -8.62 -44.87
N PRO A 544 2.12 -9.91 -45.23
CA PRO A 544 1.35 -11.04 -44.69
C PRO A 544 1.70 -11.35 -43.23
N VAL A 545 0.73 -11.88 -42.48
CA VAL A 545 0.93 -12.31 -41.08
C VAL A 545 1.89 -13.51 -41.06
N PRO A 546 3.06 -13.42 -40.39
CA PRO A 546 3.99 -14.56 -40.31
C PRO A 546 3.46 -15.66 -39.38
N SER A 547 3.83 -16.91 -39.62
CA SER A 547 3.58 -18.02 -38.69
C SER A 547 4.36 -17.86 -37.38
N ARG A 548 3.83 -18.36 -36.25
CA ARG A 548 4.49 -18.28 -34.94
C ARG A 548 5.80 -19.07 -35.00
N SER A 549 6.89 -18.54 -34.44
CA SER A 549 8.19 -19.22 -34.47
C SER A 549 8.12 -20.54 -33.69
N ALA A 550 9.03 -21.47 -33.96
CA ALA A 550 9.00 -22.79 -33.32
C ALA A 550 9.10 -22.70 -31.79
N ILE A 551 10.01 -21.86 -31.28
CA ILE A 551 10.18 -21.64 -29.83
C ILE A 551 8.97 -20.94 -29.22
N CYS A 552 8.42 -19.90 -29.85
CA CYS A 552 7.21 -19.25 -29.36
C CYS A 552 5.98 -20.17 -29.42
N THR A 553 5.93 -21.11 -30.36
CA THR A 553 4.88 -22.14 -30.42
C THR A 553 4.98 -23.11 -29.24
N GLN A 554 6.18 -23.56 -28.88
CA GLN A 554 6.40 -24.38 -27.68
C GLN A 554 6.01 -23.63 -26.38
N CYS A 555 6.42 -22.37 -26.26
CA CYS A 555 6.02 -21.51 -25.16
C CYS A 555 4.49 -21.39 -25.04
N PHE A 556 3.79 -21.17 -26.16
CA PHE A 556 2.32 -21.08 -26.14
C PHE A 556 1.67 -22.43 -25.78
N GLN A 557 2.23 -23.57 -26.22
CA GLN A 557 1.76 -24.90 -25.81
C GLN A 557 1.88 -25.16 -24.29
N GLN A 558 2.86 -24.55 -23.61
CA GLN A 558 3.08 -24.73 -22.17
C GLN A 558 2.32 -23.72 -21.30
N TYR A 559 2.28 -22.45 -21.71
CA TYR A 559 1.76 -21.35 -20.90
C TYR A 559 0.35 -20.91 -21.26
N CYS A 560 -0.15 -21.23 -22.45
CA CYS A 560 -1.50 -20.82 -22.84
C CYS A 560 -2.59 -21.59 -22.07
N PHE A 561 -3.63 -20.88 -21.66
CA PHE A 561 -4.89 -21.47 -21.27
C PHE A 561 -5.75 -21.79 -22.50
N ASP A 562 -5.90 -23.08 -22.81
CA ASP A 562 -6.86 -23.59 -23.78
C ASP A 562 -8.18 -23.98 -23.07
N PRO A 563 -9.32 -23.29 -23.35
CA PRO A 563 -10.62 -23.68 -22.79
C PRO A 563 -11.13 -25.05 -23.23
N GLN A 564 -10.65 -25.59 -24.37
CA GLN A 564 -11.07 -26.89 -24.90
C GLN A 564 -10.25 -28.05 -24.30
N ASN A 565 -8.96 -27.80 -24.03
CA ASN A 565 -8.05 -28.75 -23.39
C ASN A 565 -7.44 -28.11 -22.11
N PRO A 566 -8.26 -27.85 -21.08
CA PRO A 566 -7.81 -27.09 -19.92
C PRO A 566 -6.65 -27.79 -19.22
N PRO A 567 -5.59 -27.04 -18.83
CA PRO A 567 -4.48 -27.58 -18.04
C PRO A 567 -4.96 -28.04 -16.66
N SER A 568 -4.14 -28.78 -15.92
CA SER A 568 -4.49 -29.36 -14.61
C SER A 568 -3.53 -28.92 -13.49
N LYS A 569 -4.06 -28.71 -12.28
CA LYS A 569 -3.27 -28.52 -11.05
C LYS A 569 -2.32 -29.68 -10.74
N SER A 570 -2.61 -30.90 -11.23
CA SER A 570 -1.73 -32.07 -11.04
C SER A 570 -0.36 -31.90 -11.70
N ALA A 571 -0.23 -30.99 -12.68
CA ALA A 571 1.04 -30.66 -13.32
C ALA A 571 1.94 -29.74 -12.46
N LEU A 572 1.50 -29.33 -11.27
CA LEU A 572 2.24 -28.46 -10.34
C LEU A 572 2.46 -29.17 -8.98
N PRO A 573 3.30 -30.22 -8.93
CA PRO A 573 3.57 -30.97 -7.70
C PRO A 573 4.34 -30.15 -6.66
N GLY A 574 4.30 -30.59 -5.39
CA GLY A 574 5.20 -30.11 -4.32
C GLY A 574 4.88 -28.73 -3.71
N ARG A 575 3.86 -28.02 -4.18
CA ARG A 575 3.49 -26.69 -3.66
C ARG A 575 2.93 -26.77 -2.23
N LYS A 576 3.55 -26.05 -1.28
CA LYS A 576 3.04 -25.85 0.09
C LYS A 576 2.02 -24.70 0.11
N LEU A 577 0.84 -24.87 0.69
CA LEU A 577 -0.19 -23.82 0.72
C LEU A 577 -0.25 -23.03 2.03
N ALA A 578 0.25 -23.58 3.13
CA ALA A 578 0.24 -22.92 4.42
C ALA A 578 1.26 -21.77 4.46
N PHE A 579 0.82 -20.59 4.90
CA PHE A 579 1.72 -19.49 5.24
C PHE A 579 2.68 -19.91 6.37
N VAL A 580 3.95 -19.56 6.24
CA VAL A 580 4.96 -19.72 7.28
C VAL A 580 5.52 -18.35 7.60
N ASP A 581 5.28 -17.90 8.83
CA ASP A 581 5.84 -16.65 9.34
C ASP A 581 7.37 -16.80 9.47
N PRO A 582 8.18 -16.04 8.71
CA PRO A 582 9.63 -16.12 8.79
C PRO A 582 10.17 -15.49 10.08
N ASP A 583 9.39 -14.76 10.86
CA ASP A 583 9.87 -14.03 12.02
C ASP A 583 9.98 -14.88 13.28
N PRO A 584 11.00 -14.60 14.13
CA PRO A 584 11.26 -15.37 15.33
C PRO A 584 10.16 -15.13 16.39
N GLN A 585 9.19 -16.04 16.42
CA GLN A 585 8.01 -16.12 17.32
C GLN A 585 8.26 -15.97 18.83
N GLY A 586 9.53 -15.97 19.26
CA GLY A 586 9.95 -15.73 20.64
C GLY A 586 10.33 -14.28 20.96
N LEU A 587 10.84 -13.50 19.98
CA LEU A 587 11.38 -12.15 20.25
C LEU A 587 10.30 -11.10 20.48
N THR A 588 9.15 -11.21 19.82
CA THR A 588 7.97 -10.37 20.11
C THR A 588 7.44 -10.60 21.53
N LYS A 589 7.41 -11.87 21.98
CA LYS A 589 7.07 -12.21 23.38
C LYS A 589 8.10 -11.69 24.38
N VAL A 590 9.40 -11.76 24.05
CA VAL A 590 10.46 -11.21 24.91
C VAL A 590 10.42 -9.68 24.94
N ASN A 591 10.23 -8.98 23.82
CA ASN A 591 10.12 -7.53 23.79
C ASN A 591 8.84 -7.03 24.47
N GLY A 592 7.71 -7.71 24.28
CA GLY A 592 6.46 -7.44 25.00
C GLY A 592 6.57 -7.73 26.50
N PHE A 593 7.26 -8.80 26.90
CA PHE A 593 7.54 -9.11 28.30
C PHE A 593 8.51 -8.10 28.94
N LEU A 594 9.56 -7.70 28.22
CA LEU A 594 10.54 -6.73 28.69
C LEU A 594 9.92 -5.35 28.82
N SER A 595 9.14 -4.86 27.84
CA SER A 595 8.49 -3.55 27.92
C SER A 595 7.44 -3.50 29.04
N SER A 596 6.54 -4.49 29.11
CA SER A 596 5.49 -4.57 30.15
C SER A 596 6.01 -4.80 31.56
N ASN A 597 7.24 -5.32 31.72
CA ASN A 597 7.87 -5.51 33.02
C ASN A 597 9.13 -4.66 33.25
N MET A 598 9.46 -3.72 32.36
CA MET A 598 10.70 -2.91 32.44
C MET A 598 10.79 -2.18 33.78
N TYR A 599 9.71 -1.50 34.17
CA TYR A 599 9.62 -0.80 35.46
C TYR A 599 9.67 -1.75 36.67
N LYS A 600 9.16 -2.98 36.54
CA LYS A 600 9.23 -3.99 37.62
C LYS A 600 10.63 -4.59 37.74
N LEU A 601 11.32 -4.80 36.62
CA LEU A 601 12.70 -5.27 36.55
C LEU A 601 13.67 -4.22 37.10
N ILE A 602 13.53 -2.96 36.67
CA ILE A 602 14.29 -1.82 37.21
C ILE A 602 13.99 -1.61 38.69
N GLY A 603 12.71 -1.66 39.09
CA GLY A 603 12.32 -1.57 40.50
C GLY A 603 12.87 -2.70 41.37
N GLY A 604 12.89 -3.93 40.83
CA GLY A 604 13.52 -5.09 41.48
C GLY A 604 15.03 -4.95 41.62
N LEU A 605 15.72 -4.46 40.59
CA LEU A 605 17.15 -4.17 40.61
C LEU A 605 17.50 -3.05 41.60
N ALA A 606 16.74 -1.95 41.61
CA ALA A 606 16.89 -0.86 42.57
C ALA A 606 16.62 -1.33 44.01
N GLY A 607 15.60 -2.18 44.21
CA GLY A 607 15.31 -2.82 45.49
C GLY A 607 16.44 -3.74 45.97
N LEU A 608 17.03 -4.54 45.07
CA LEU A 608 18.17 -5.39 45.36
C LEU A 608 19.41 -4.57 45.76
N VAL A 609 19.72 -3.51 45.01
CA VAL A 609 20.85 -2.60 45.31
C VAL A 609 20.62 -1.88 46.66
N GLY A 610 19.40 -1.39 46.92
CA GLY A 610 19.03 -0.80 48.21
C GLY A 610 19.15 -1.78 49.37
N PHE A 611 18.71 -3.02 49.20
CA PHE A 611 18.85 -4.08 50.21
C PHE A 611 20.32 -4.42 50.50
N LEU A 612 21.16 -4.55 49.46
CA LEU A 612 22.60 -4.76 49.60
C LEU A 612 23.27 -3.59 50.33
N PHE A 613 22.87 -2.35 50.03
CA PHE A 613 23.39 -1.15 50.70
C PHE A 613 23.01 -1.13 52.20
N VAL A 614 21.76 -1.47 52.54
CA VAL A 614 21.31 -1.61 53.95
C VAL A 614 22.06 -2.74 54.67
N LEU A 615 22.31 -3.87 54.01
CA LEU A 615 23.13 -4.97 54.55
C LEU A 615 24.57 -4.52 54.86
N ILE A 616 25.20 -3.79 53.93
CA ILE A 616 26.55 -3.25 54.10
C ILE A 616 26.58 -2.23 55.25
N LEU A 617 25.62 -1.30 55.32
CA LEU A 617 25.50 -0.36 56.44
C LEU A 617 25.25 -1.08 57.78
N GLY A 618 24.43 -2.13 57.79
CA GLY A 618 24.18 -2.97 58.97
C GLY A 618 25.44 -3.68 59.45
N LEU A 619 26.24 -4.24 58.54
CA LEU A 619 27.53 -4.86 58.83
C LEU A 619 28.56 -3.84 59.34
N LEU A 620 28.64 -2.66 58.74
CA LEU A 620 29.52 -1.57 59.19
C LEU A 620 29.10 -1.03 60.58
N TRP A 621 27.80 -0.89 60.83
CA TRP A 621 27.28 -0.49 62.14
C TRP A 621 27.53 -1.56 63.21
N TRP A 622 27.31 -2.84 62.88
CA TRP A 622 27.61 -3.97 63.77
C TRP A 622 29.10 -4.05 64.10
N ARG A 623 29.97 -3.86 63.11
CA ARG A 623 31.43 -3.76 63.29
C ARG A 623 31.79 -2.59 64.22
N LYS A 624 31.30 -1.38 63.94
CA LYS A 624 31.54 -0.17 64.77
C LYS A 624 30.94 -0.28 66.18
N ARG A 625 29.94 -1.14 66.39
CA ARG A 625 29.37 -1.47 67.71
C ARG A 625 30.19 -2.55 68.43
N ARG A 626 30.84 -3.47 67.73
CA ARG A 626 31.85 -4.38 68.29
C ARG A 626 33.09 -3.60 68.72
N GLU A 627 33.65 -2.77 67.84
CA GLU A 627 34.82 -1.91 68.12
C GLU A 627 34.56 -1.02 69.36
N ARG A 628 33.39 -0.36 69.45
CA ARG A 628 33.01 0.42 70.65
C ARG A 628 32.76 -0.43 71.90
N LYS A 629 32.36 -1.71 71.79
CA LYS A 629 32.34 -2.61 72.96
C LYS A 629 33.75 -3.00 73.42
N THR A 630 34.71 -3.05 72.51
CA THR A 630 36.13 -3.27 72.84
C THR A 630 36.72 -2.03 73.52
N GLU A 631 36.43 -0.82 73.05
CA GLU A 631 36.83 0.44 73.71
C GLU A 631 36.17 0.60 75.10
N TYR A 632 34.88 0.31 75.27
CA TYR A 632 34.21 0.38 76.58
C TYR A 632 34.75 -0.63 77.60
N HIS A 633 35.48 -1.66 77.17
CA HIS A 633 36.21 -2.58 78.05
C HIS A 633 37.70 -2.19 78.26
N GLN A 634 38.18 -1.11 77.63
CA GLN A 634 39.52 -0.55 77.86
C GLN A 634 39.51 0.80 78.60
N VAL A 635 38.35 1.46 78.73
CA VAL A 635 38.21 2.76 79.42
C VAL A 635 37.69 2.63 80.87
N SER A 636 37.31 1.43 81.33
CA SER A 636 36.85 1.19 82.72
C SER A 636 37.95 0.69 83.67
N GLY A 637 39.23 0.92 83.36
CA GLY A 637 40.36 0.35 84.11
C GLY A 637 41.62 1.21 84.16
N LEU A 638 41.53 2.51 83.83
CA LEU A 638 42.65 3.47 83.85
C LEU A 638 42.18 4.89 84.28
N HIS A 639 41.37 4.95 85.33
CA HIS A 639 41.32 6.12 86.20
C HIS A 639 41.48 5.66 87.64
N ASP A 640 42.69 5.14 87.87
CA ASP A 640 43.29 5.12 89.18
C ASP A 640 43.32 6.54 89.75
N GLU A 641 43.00 6.61 91.04
CA GLU A 641 43.80 7.27 92.08
C GLU A 641 44.21 8.74 91.85
N ASP A 642 43.53 9.64 92.55
CA ASP A 642 44.18 10.27 93.72
C ASP A 642 43.18 10.92 94.70
N ASP A 643 43.61 10.94 95.97
CA ASP A 643 43.12 11.70 97.13
C ASP A 643 41.71 11.49 97.74
N ALA A 644 41.75 10.94 98.96
CA ALA A 644 40.72 10.96 99.99
C ALA A 644 40.79 12.26 100.84
N PRO A 645 40.20 12.35 102.05
CA PRO A 645 38.98 11.77 102.60
C PRO A 645 37.98 12.89 102.99
N TRP A 646 36.84 12.56 103.64
CA TRP A 646 36.34 13.15 104.91
C TRP A 646 34.90 12.69 105.18
N LYS A 647 34.44 12.86 106.43
CA LYS A 647 33.32 12.12 107.03
C LYS A 647 32.00 12.90 107.12
N ARG A 648 30.90 12.14 106.96
CA ARG A 648 29.68 12.07 107.82
C ARG A 648 28.48 13.03 107.62
N TYR A 649 27.34 12.33 107.47
CA TYR A 649 26.04 12.44 108.18
C TYR A 649 24.79 13.06 107.50
N SER A 650 23.69 12.34 107.79
CA SER A 650 22.26 12.74 107.90
C SER A 650 21.46 13.13 106.64
N ASP A 651 20.64 12.17 106.22
CA ASP A 651 19.17 12.22 106.32
C ASP A 651 18.31 13.26 105.57
N SER A 652 17.50 12.70 104.67
CA SER A 652 16.02 12.80 104.67
C SER A 652 15.27 13.74 103.71
N ASN A 653 14.17 13.15 103.21
CA ASN A 653 12.81 13.69 103.12
C ASN A 653 12.39 14.74 102.07
N THR A 654 11.75 14.20 101.01
CA THR A 654 10.32 14.42 100.62
C THR A 654 9.77 15.78 100.12
N LYS A 655 8.74 15.64 99.25
CA LYS A 655 7.50 16.47 99.14
C LYS A 655 7.59 17.81 98.37
N THR A 656 6.57 18.31 97.63
CA THR A 656 5.32 17.77 97.01
C THR A 656 4.65 18.86 96.12
N HIS A 657 3.51 18.53 95.47
CA HIS A 657 2.41 19.43 94.99
C HIS A 657 2.67 20.26 93.71
N GLU A 658 1.73 20.82 92.91
CA GLU A 658 0.28 20.65 92.52
C GLU A 658 0.02 21.65 91.34
N ALA A 659 -1.11 21.74 90.59
CA ALA A 659 -2.19 20.85 90.10
C ALA A 659 -3.12 21.67 89.14
N TYR A 660 -4.34 21.16 88.84
CA TYR A 660 -5.50 21.89 88.25
C TYR A 660 -5.43 22.33 86.75
N GLU A 661 -6.51 22.39 85.95
CA GLU A 661 -7.78 21.61 85.87
C GLU A 661 -8.50 21.85 84.50
N MET A 662 -9.73 21.33 84.33
CA MET A 662 -10.55 21.20 83.09
C MET A 662 -11.59 22.38 82.93
N PRO A 663 -12.71 22.40 82.13
CA PRO A 663 -13.41 21.31 81.40
C PRO A 663 -14.16 21.59 80.05
N GLU A 664 -14.91 20.55 79.65
CA GLU A 664 -15.62 20.23 78.40
C GLU A 664 -16.80 21.15 77.96
N HIS A 665 -17.31 20.96 76.72
CA HIS A 665 -18.65 20.36 76.55
C HIS A 665 -18.99 19.75 75.16
N ARG A 666 -20.16 19.07 75.11
CA ARG A 666 -20.63 18.09 74.09
C ARG A 666 -21.44 18.70 72.93
N GLY A 667 -21.65 17.92 71.85
CA GLY A 667 -22.81 18.07 70.96
C GLY A 667 -22.83 17.10 69.77
N SER A 668 -23.93 16.37 69.57
CA SER A 668 -24.15 15.42 68.45
C SER A 668 -25.61 15.52 67.98
N LEU A 669 -25.87 15.40 66.67
CA LEU A 669 -26.91 14.52 66.08
C LEU A 669 -27.11 14.66 64.55
N VAL A 670 -27.67 13.58 64.01
CA VAL A 670 -28.03 13.26 62.61
C VAL A 670 -29.14 14.15 62.01
N SER A 671 -29.09 14.47 60.69
CA SER A 671 -30.26 14.52 59.78
C SER A 671 -29.91 14.93 58.32
N ARG A 672 -30.33 14.08 57.36
CA ARG A 672 -30.38 14.25 55.88
C ARG A 672 -29.07 14.27 55.09
#